data_AF-A0A7C8VKW6-F1
#
_entry.id   AF-A0A7C8VKW6-F1
#
_cell.length_a   1.000
_cell.length_b   1.000
_cell.length_c   1.000
_cell.angle_alpha   90.00
_cell.angle_beta   90.00
_cell.angle_gamma   90.00
#
_symmetry.space_group_name_H-M   'P 1'
#
loop_
_entity.id
_entity.type
_entity.pdbx_description
1 polymer ?
#
loop_
_entity_poly.entity_id
_entity_poly.type
_entity_poly.pdbx_seq_one_letter_code
_entity_poly.pdbx_strand_id
1 'polypeptide(L)'
;MAVTKRAGRNKTKDAAGVTSKVPFMKGAVGSSAGGQGPPKKAFYEGSKKKEVGVSDLTLISKISNEAINENLMKRFEAAEIYTYIGHVLISVNPFRDLGIYVDSVMEAYKGKNRLEMPPHVFAIAEASYYNMNAYRDNQCIIISGESGAGKTEAAKRIMQYIANVSGGQQNSHITEIKNMVLATNPLLEAFGCAKTLRNNNSSRHGKYLEIQFNAQGEPCGANITNYLLEKGRVVGQIMNERNFHIFYQFAKAASPAYRELFGIQTPEAYAYTSNSRCLDVPGIDDTKEFSETLQAMKVIGLTQQEQDDIFRLLAAILWIGNVQFREEESGSAAIVDPGVTDFAAYLLQVDGVALNKALSIRIVETSRGGRRGSIYESPLNAAQATSVRDTLAKAIYNNLFEWIVDRINVSMKAREQTSYTIGILDIYGFEIFDKNSFEQLCINYVNEKLQQIFIELTLKTEQEEYVREQIEWQPIKYFNNKIVCDLIEEKRPPGVFAALNDACATAHADPSAADGTFIQRLNALSTNPHFAQRQTQFIIKHYAGDVTYQIEHMTDKNKDQLLRDILELMEASDNQFLHTIFPQQVGATDTKGRRPPTASDKIKASANDLVNTLSKATPSYIRTIKPNQNKSPKEYDSAAVLHQIKYLGLQENVRIRRAGFAYRQTFERFVDRFYLLSSKTSYAGDYIWTGDPRSGSEQILKDTRIPKEEWQMGTTKAFIKTPETLFALETMRDRYWHNMAIRIQRAWRNYLRYRTECAVRIQRWWRNLTGSTDFVKLRDYGHTVLAGRKERRRFSIIGSRRFMGDYLGVDNRGGYGEHVRNSVQIPASDQTLFSCRGEMLVSKLGRSSKPNPRLIVLTNRNFYIVTQSIVNNQLQILSDRTIPLGTIKFIGTSNLRDDWFSLGVGAPGQPDPLISCIFKTELFTHMKGLMTGIFDLRIGPTIEYNKKPGKIAVVKTLKDPAVPRDDLYKSGTIHVGPGEPPNSVSRPTPKPRAKPAKAITSGGLLKKSVNGKLSSQARGRTTPQPQARPVPRQLPGGGSSTVSSNPSTVMPAAIKPVTPVLQQQPMSNGYGGNQQRNSMGSSVASTRAPPPPPPPPPAATPSQDPMARALYDFAGQSANELTLTKGEILIILQKEGNGKKGVPCLHAIIREKDIIVGENKS
;
A
#
# COMPACT_ATOMS: atom_id res chain seq x y z
N MET A 1 -33.16 -57.17 -0.12
CA MET A 1 -33.51 -58.06 -1.25
C MET A 1 -33.35 -57.27 -2.55
N ALA A 2 -33.12 -57.95 -3.68
CA ALA A 2 -32.93 -57.38 -5.04
C ALA A 2 -31.65 -56.47 -5.18
N VAL A 3 -30.67 -56.65 -6.08
CA VAL A 3 -30.58 -57.28 -7.44
C VAL A 3 -31.38 -56.44 -8.46
N THR A 4 -30.88 -56.01 -9.63
CA THR A 4 -29.95 -56.56 -10.66
C THR A 4 -29.13 -55.38 -11.26
N LYS A 5 -27.85 -55.44 -11.71
CA LYS A 5 -27.26 -56.12 -12.91
C LYS A 5 -28.06 -55.82 -14.22
N ARG A 6 -27.47 -55.60 -15.41
CA ARG A 6 -26.10 -55.90 -15.93
C ARG A 6 -25.77 -55.18 -17.28
N ALA A 7 -24.47 -55.00 -17.57
CA ALA A 7 -23.80 -54.93 -18.91
C ALA A 7 -24.15 -53.82 -19.94
N GLY A 8 -23.29 -53.48 -20.92
CA GLY A 8 -21.82 -53.72 -21.02
C GLY A 8 -21.23 -54.05 -22.42
N ARG A 9 -20.22 -53.28 -22.87
CA ARG A 9 -19.18 -53.57 -23.91
C ARG A 9 -18.02 -52.56 -23.68
N ASN A 10 -16.71 -52.86 -23.61
CA ASN A 10 -15.77 -53.58 -24.50
C ASN A 10 -15.67 -52.91 -25.89
N LYS A 11 -14.51 -52.52 -26.45
CA LYS A 11 -13.04 -52.75 -26.23
C LYS A 11 -12.27 -51.40 -26.46
N THR A 12 -10.96 -51.15 -26.36
CA THR A 12 -9.65 -51.86 -26.13
C THR A 12 -8.67 -50.86 -25.41
N LYS A 13 -7.51 -51.16 -24.79
CA LYS A 13 -6.14 -51.60 -25.24
C LYS A 13 -5.46 -50.69 -26.28
N ASP A 14 -4.17 -50.33 -26.21
CA ASP A 14 -3.00 -50.54 -25.29
C ASP A 14 -1.91 -49.49 -25.68
N ALA A 15 -0.70 -49.32 -25.14
CA ALA A 15 -0.03 -49.39 -23.80
C ALA A 15 1.47 -48.94 -24.04
N ALA A 16 2.52 -48.97 -23.19
CA ALA A 16 2.78 -49.34 -21.78
C ALA A 16 4.13 -48.70 -21.29
N GLY A 17 4.35 -48.59 -19.96
CA GLY A 17 5.69 -48.63 -19.33
C GLY A 17 6.38 -47.31 -18.90
N VAL A 18 7.36 -47.29 -17.96
CA VAL A 18 7.89 -48.34 -17.04
C VAL A 18 8.57 -47.70 -15.78
N THR A 19 8.08 -48.00 -14.57
CA THR A 19 8.75 -47.90 -13.22
C THR A 19 9.30 -46.52 -12.74
N SER A 20 9.73 -46.26 -11.49
CA SER A 20 10.09 -47.16 -10.36
C SER A 20 9.78 -46.63 -8.92
N LYS A 21 10.04 -47.50 -7.94
CA LYS A 21 9.52 -47.60 -6.56
C LYS A 21 10.15 -46.67 -5.50
N VAL A 22 9.49 -46.58 -4.34
CA VAL A 22 10.04 -46.15 -3.03
C VAL A 22 9.74 -47.25 -1.97
N PRO A 23 10.66 -47.59 -1.01
CA PRO A 23 10.49 -48.70 -0.05
C PRO A 23 9.69 -48.37 1.24
N PHE A 24 9.51 -49.36 2.13
CA PHE A 24 8.39 -49.44 3.12
C PHE A 24 8.76 -50.12 4.47
N MET A 25 7.86 -50.02 5.47
CA MET A 25 7.77 -50.79 6.76
C MET A 25 8.75 -50.35 7.91
N LYS A 26 8.59 -50.70 9.22
CA LYS A 26 7.62 -51.58 9.94
C LYS A 26 7.47 -51.22 11.47
N GLY A 27 6.26 -51.31 12.02
CA GLY A 27 5.97 -51.60 13.46
C GLY A 27 6.12 -50.47 14.52
N ALA A 28 5.47 -50.51 15.70
CA ALA A 28 4.53 -51.50 16.26
C ALA A 28 3.65 -50.95 17.44
N VAL A 29 2.44 -51.52 17.62
CA VAL A 29 1.62 -51.74 18.86
C VAL A 29 1.42 -50.60 19.91
N GLY A 30 0.17 -50.40 20.40
CA GLY A 30 -0.05 -49.69 21.70
C GLY A 30 -1.47 -49.16 21.99
N SER A 31 -2.26 -49.90 22.77
CA SER A 31 -3.66 -49.66 23.20
C SER A 31 -4.00 -48.35 23.96
N SER A 32 -5.11 -47.71 23.54
CA SER A 32 -6.19 -47.04 24.34
C SER A 32 -5.91 -46.31 25.68
N ALA A 33 -6.34 -45.03 25.80
CA ALA A 33 -7.53 -44.60 26.56
C ALA A 33 -7.55 -43.10 26.99
N GLY A 34 -8.72 -42.46 26.96
CA GLY A 34 -9.12 -41.37 27.88
C GLY A 34 -8.33 -40.05 27.91
N GLY A 35 -8.50 -39.17 26.92
CA GLY A 35 -7.97 -37.79 26.93
C GLY A 35 -9.05 -36.71 26.75
N GLN A 36 -8.99 -35.64 27.55
CA GLN A 36 -9.91 -34.49 27.39
C GLN A 36 -9.63 -33.74 26.08
N GLY A 37 -10.70 -33.29 25.40
CA GLY A 37 -10.58 -32.52 24.16
C GLY A 37 -9.74 -31.25 24.36
N PRO A 38 -8.80 -30.93 23.45
CA PRO A 38 -7.84 -29.86 23.68
C PRO A 38 -8.54 -28.49 23.77
N PRO A 39 -8.10 -27.59 24.66
CA PRO A 39 -8.59 -26.22 24.64
C PRO A 39 -8.28 -25.62 23.26
N LYS A 40 -9.29 -25.01 22.63
CA LYS A 40 -9.12 -24.33 21.33
C LYS A 40 -7.93 -23.36 21.46
N LYS A 41 -6.83 -23.65 20.75
CA LYS A 41 -5.71 -22.71 20.63
C LYS A 41 -6.30 -21.39 20.14
N ALA A 42 -5.91 -20.28 20.77
CA ALA A 42 -6.13 -18.98 20.16
C ALA A 42 -5.50 -19.01 18.76
N PHE A 43 -6.24 -18.56 17.74
CA PHE A 43 -5.66 -18.34 16.43
C PHE A 43 -4.55 -17.31 16.61
N TYR A 44 -3.31 -17.75 16.45
CA TYR A 44 -2.23 -16.83 16.11
C TYR A 44 -2.54 -16.28 14.74
N GLU A 45 -2.42 -14.97 14.56
CA GLU A 45 -2.27 -14.39 13.23
C GLU A 45 -0.94 -14.90 12.66
N GLY A 46 -1.02 -15.95 11.83
CA GLY A 46 0.11 -16.53 11.11
C GLY A 46 0.63 -15.63 9.98
N SER A 47 0.56 -14.30 10.16
CA SER A 47 0.89 -13.29 9.15
C SER A 47 2.40 -13.00 9.06
N LYS A 48 3.21 -14.06 9.09
CA LYS A 48 4.43 -14.07 8.29
C LYS A 48 4.13 -14.99 7.11
N LYS A 49 4.03 -14.42 5.90
CA LYS A 49 4.08 -15.18 4.64
C LYS A 49 5.24 -16.17 4.75
N LYS A 50 5.06 -17.38 4.21
CA LYS A 50 6.19 -18.28 3.98
C LYS A 50 7.09 -17.61 2.95
N GLU A 51 8.28 -17.17 3.37
CA GLU A 51 9.19 -16.38 2.53
C GLU A 51 9.51 -17.16 1.23
N VAL A 52 9.34 -16.50 0.10
CA VAL A 52 9.53 -17.12 -1.22
C VAL A 52 10.89 -16.76 -1.75
N GLY A 53 11.71 -17.77 -2.03
CA GLY A 53 13.11 -17.57 -2.33
C GLY A 53 13.83 -16.92 -1.15
N VAL A 54 14.71 -15.98 -1.47
CA VAL A 54 15.59 -15.28 -0.54
C VAL A 54 15.49 -13.78 -0.80
N SER A 55 15.25 -12.99 0.24
CA SER A 55 15.04 -11.53 0.16
C SER A 55 16.33 -10.71 -0.07
N ASP A 56 17.49 -11.20 0.36
CA ASP A 56 18.81 -10.66 0.00
C ASP A 56 19.70 -11.75 -0.62
N LEU A 57 20.17 -11.54 -1.86
CA LEU A 57 20.95 -12.51 -2.61
C LEU A 57 22.33 -12.82 -2.00
N THR A 58 22.81 -12.05 -1.02
CA THR A 58 24.03 -12.43 -0.26
C THR A 58 23.86 -13.75 0.50
N LEU A 59 22.63 -14.13 0.87
CA LEU A 59 22.27 -15.35 1.59
C LEU A 59 22.13 -16.61 0.68
N ILE A 60 22.35 -16.52 -0.65
CA ILE A 60 22.16 -17.69 -1.54
C ILE A 60 23.23 -18.77 -1.32
N SER A 61 22.85 -20.04 -1.35
CA SER A 61 23.78 -21.16 -1.07
C SER A 61 24.90 -21.32 -2.11
N LYS A 62 24.64 -20.98 -3.39
CA LYS A 62 25.61 -21.02 -4.50
C LYS A 62 25.62 -19.70 -5.27
N ILE A 63 26.80 -19.12 -5.51
CA ILE A 63 26.95 -17.86 -6.25
C ILE A 63 27.14 -18.13 -7.75
N SER A 64 26.03 -18.31 -8.48
CA SER A 64 26.04 -18.42 -9.94
C SER A 64 24.92 -17.57 -10.57
N ASN A 65 25.04 -17.23 -11.85
CA ASN A 65 24.03 -16.45 -12.56
C ASN A 65 22.68 -17.19 -12.59
N GLU A 66 22.73 -18.51 -12.70
CA GLU A 66 21.60 -19.42 -12.74
C GLU A 66 20.89 -19.48 -11.38
N ALA A 67 21.65 -19.56 -10.28
CA ALA A 67 21.09 -19.53 -8.92
C ALA A 67 20.43 -18.18 -8.58
N ILE A 68 21.00 -17.07 -9.07
CA ILE A 68 20.38 -15.73 -8.96
C ILE A 68 19.09 -15.68 -9.79
N ASN A 69 19.12 -16.18 -11.02
CA ASN A 69 17.96 -16.22 -11.92
C ASN A 69 16.82 -17.06 -11.35
N GLU A 70 17.12 -18.25 -10.81
CA GLU A 70 16.16 -19.09 -10.11
C GLU A 70 15.49 -18.38 -8.92
N ASN A 71 16.24 -17.59 -8.15
CA ASN A 71 15.67 -16.86 -7.02
C ASN A 71 14.74 -15.73 -7.49
N LEU A 72 15.17 -14.95 -8.49
CA LEU A 72 14.36 -13.87 -9.06
C LEU A 72 13.08 -14.40 -9.72
N MET A 73 13.15 -15.52 -10.44
CA MET A 73 12.00 -16.20 -11.03
C MET A 73 10.97 -16.61 -9.95
N LYS A 74 11.40 -17.34 -8.92
CA LYS A 74 10.52 -17.79 -7.82
C LYS A 74 9.87 -16.62 -7.07
N ARG A 75 10.58 -15.50 -6.94
CA ARG A 75 10.06 -14.27 -6.30
C ARG A 75 9.07 -13.53 -7.22
N PHE A 76 9.37 -13.42 -8.51
CA PHE A 76 8.48 -12.85 -9.52
C PHE A 76 7.15 -13.62 -9.64
N GLU A 77 7.18 -14.95 -9.65
CA GLU A 77 5.99 -15.82 -9.65
C GLU A 77 5.09 -15.58 -8.43
N ALA A 78 5.69 -15.29 -7.26
CA ALA A 78 4.99 -14.92 -6.04
C ALA A 78 4.60 -13.42 -5.95
N ALA A 79 4.82 -12.66 -7.03
CA ALA A 79 4.63 -11.21 -7.12
C ALA A 79 5.47 -10.37 -6.14
N GLU A 80 6.64 -10.86 -5.73
CA GLU A 80 7.63 -10.10 -4.95
C GLU A 80 8.76 -9.61 -5.87
N ILE A 81 8.54 -8.46 -6.50
CA ILE A 81 9.43 -7.92 -7.56
C ILE A 81 10.78 -7.39 -7.08
N TYR A 82 10.91 -7.13 -5.78
CA TYR A 82 12.08 -6.51 -5.17
C TYR A 82 12.94 -7.53 -4.41
N THR A 83 14.25 -7.43 -4.56
CA THR A 83 15.25 -8.30 -3.89
C THR A 83 16.55 -7.51 -3.66
N TYR A 84 17.21 -7.63 -2.51
CA TYR A 84 18.49 -6.94 -2.26
C TYR A 84 19.71 -7.74 -2.76
N ILE A 85 20.83 -7.02 -2.97
CA ILE A 85 22.20 -7.52 -2.83
C ILE A 85 22.89 -6.54 -1.85
N GLY A 86 22.63 -6.67 -0.56
CA GLY A 86 23.04 -5.71 0.46
C GLY A 86 22.55 -4.28 0.16
N HIS A 87 23.45 -3.42 -0.34
CA HIS A 87 23.19 -2.02 -0.67
C HIS A 87 22.66 -1.78 -2.10
N VAL A 88 22.50 -2.82 -2.90
CA VAL A 88 21.88 -2.75 -4.24
C VAL A 88 20.46 -3.30 -4.16
N LEU A 89 19.50 -2.66 -4.82
CA LEU A 89 18.13 -3.17 -4.99
C LEU A 89 17.94 -3.69 -6.42
N ILE A 90 17.47 -4.92 -6.57
CA ILE A 90 16.95 -5.46 -7.83
C ILE A 90 15.44 -5.19 -7.90
N SER A 91 14.95 -4.81 -9.08
CA SER A 91 13.55 -4.57 -9.38
C SER A 91 13.13 -5.24 -10.69
N VAL A 92 12.33 -6.30 -10.64
CA VAL A 92 11.82 -7.00 -11.83
C VAL A 92 10.48 -6.41 -12.26
N ASN A 93 10.34 -5.86 -13.48
CA ASN A 93 9.11 -5.17 -13.90
C ASN A 93 7.89 -6.12 -13.91
N PRO A 94 6.83 -5.88 -13.11
CA PRO A 94 5.65 -6.74 -13.08
C PRO A 94 4.73 -6.63 -14.31
N PHE A 95 4.85 -5.59 -15.13
CA PHE A 95 3.89 -5.22 -16.21
C PHE A 95 2.41 -5.12 -15.76
N ARG A 96 2.18 -4.91 -14.46
CA ARG A 96 0.87 -4.64 -13.83
C ARG A 96 1.08 -3.90 -12.51
N ASP A 97 0.06 -3.21 -12.03
CA ASP A 97 0.06 -2.77 -10.63
C ASP A 97 -0.06 -4.00 -9.70
N LEU A 98 0.57 -3.87 -8.52
CA LEU A 98 0.55 -4.83 -7.42
C LEU A 98 -0.04 -4.24 -6.13
N GLY A 99 -0.42 -2.95 -6.11
CA GLY A 99 -0.96 -2.25 -4.95
C GLY A 99 0.09 -1.93 -3.87
N ILE A 100 1.39 -2.00 -4.21
CA ILE A 100 2.51 -1.85 -3.26
C ILE A 100 2.96 -0.40 -3.03
N TYR A 101 2.45 0.55 -3.82
CA TYR A 101 2.84 1.97 -3.76
C TYR A 101 1.83 2.87 -3.04
N VAL A 102 0.90 2.29 -2.27
CA VAL A 102 -0.12 3.04 -1.50
C VAL A 102 0.47 3.70 -0.25
N ASP A 103 -0.15 4.79 0.22
CA ASP A 103 0.36 5.60 1.34
C ASP A 103 0.52 4.81 2.65
N SER A 104 -0.33 3.80 2.88
CA SER A 104 -0.23 2.91 4.03
C SER A 104 0.99 1.97 3.99
N VAL A 105 1.56 1.73 2.81
CA VAL A 105 2.87 1.08 2.66
C VAL A 105 3.98 2.12 2.82
N MET A 106 3.82 3.33 2.28
CA MET A 106 4.80 4.42 2.43
C MET A 106 5.09 4.76 3.90
N GLU A 107 4.05 5.07 4.68
CA GLU A 107 4.18 5.32 6.14
C GLU A 107 4.67 4.08 6.91
N ALA A 108 4.58 2.87 6.33
CA ALA A 108 5.14 1.68 6.93
C ALA A 108 6.66 1.51 6.73
N TYR A 109 7.31 2.25 5.81
CA TYR A 109 8.78 2.28 5.66
C TYR A 109 9.45 3.43 6.42
N LYS A 110 8.73 4.54 6.61
CA LYS A 110 9.17 5.76 7.28
C LYS A 110 9.79 5.51 8.67
N GLY A 111 10.98 6.06 8.90
CA GLY A 111 11.73 5.95 10.15
C GLY A 111 12.30 4.57 10.48
N LYS A 112 12.27 3.61 9.55
CA LYS A 112 12.75 2.23 9.79
C LYS A 112 14.05 1.92 9.06
N ASN A 113 14.83 1.01 9.63
CA ASN A 113 15.99 0.49 8.95
C ASN A 113 15.59 -0.43 7.78
N ARG A 114 16.32 -0.37 6.66
CA ARG A 114 16.25 -1.30 5.52
C ARG A 114 16.10 -2.78 5.94
N LEU A 115 16.76 -3.19 7.03
CA LEU A 115 16.78 -4.58 7.53
C LEU A 115 15.55 -4.97 8.35
N GLU A 116 14.75 -4.00 8.79
CA GLU A 116 13.53 -4.22 9.60
C GLU A 116 12.28 -4.42 8.71
N MET A 117 12.42 -4.25 7.39
CA MET A 117 11.34 -4.27 6.40
C MET A 117 11.73 -5.09 5.15
N PRO A 118 10.77 -5.69 4.42
CA PRO A 118 11.08 -6.44 3.21
C PRO A 118 11.59 -5.53 2.07
N PRO A 119 12.27 -6.09 1.04
CA PRO A 119 12.84 -5.31 -0.05
C PRO A 119 11.82 -4.42 -0.76
N HIS A 120 12.12 -3.11 -0.88
CA HIS A 120 11.27 -2.15 -1.58
C HIS A 120 12.04 -0.91 -2.02
N VAL A 121 11.57 -0.21 -3.06
CA VAL A 121 12.15 1.07 -3.50
C VAL A 121 12.09 2.14 -2.41
N PHE A 122 11.01 2.16 -1.61
CA PHE A 122 10.86 3.07 -0.47
C PHE A 122 11.93 2.87 0.62
N ALA A 123 12.48 1.66 0.78
CA ALA A 123 13.55 1.43 1.76
C ALA A 123 14.89 2.04 1.32
N ILE A 124 15.13 2.21 0.01
CA ILE A 124 16.29 2.93 -0.52
C ILE A 124 16.07 4.43 -0.38
N ALA A 125 14.88 4.94 -0.71
CA ALA A 125 14.53 6.34 -0.55
C ALA A 125 14.61 6.80 0.93
N GLU A 126 14.08 6.01 1.87
CA GLU A 126 14.21 6.23 3.30
C GLU A 126 15.68 6.20 3.75
N ALA A 127 16.46 5.20 3.30
CA ALA A 127 17.87 5.12 3.68
C ALA A 127 18.67 6.35 3.22
N SER A 128 18.45 6.83 1.99
CA SER A 128 19.07 8.08 1.51
C SER A 128 18.60 9.30 2.31
N TYR A 129 17.29 9.48 2.49
CA TYR A 129 16.76 10.65 3.22
C TYR A 129 17.19 10.67 4.69
N TYR A 130 17.14 9.52 5.37
CA TYR A 130 17.66 9.36 6.72
C TYR A 130 19.16 9.64 6.79
N ASN A 131 19.96 9.11 5.85
CA ASN A 131 21.40 9.32 5.85
C ASN A 131 21.76 10.80 5.69
N MET A 132 21.10 11.49 4.74
CA MET A 132 21.30 12.92 4.53
C MET A 132 21.06 13.71 5.82
N ASN A 133 19.91 13.50 6.48
CA ASN A 133 19.55 14.22 7.70
C ASN A 133 20.40 13.82 8.92
N ALA A 134 20.80 12.55 9.04
CA ALA A 134 21.50 12.02 10.22
C ALA A 134 23.03 12.17 10.18
N TYR A 135 23.64 12.15 8.99
CA TYR A 135 25.10 12.26 8.82
C TYR A 135 25.55 13.57 8.17
N ARG A 136 24.64 14.31 7.51
CA ARG A 136 24.94 15.52 6.72
C ARG A 136 25.74 15.23 5.44
N ASP A 137 25.62 14.01 4.93
CA ASP A 137 26.24 13.53 3.69
C ASP A 137 25.28 13.62 2.50
N ASN A 138 25.72 14.21 1.39
CA ASN A 138 24.98 14.16 0.12
C ASN A 138 24.78 12.70 -0.34
N GLN A 139 23.67 12.41 -0.99
CA GLN A 139 23.32 11.06 -1.46
C GLN A 139 23.03 11.06 -2.96
N CYS A 140 23.27 9.94 -3.64
CA CYS A 140 22.80 9.76 -5.01
C CYS A 140 22.21 8.36 -5.22
N ILE A 141 21.14 8.25 -6.00
CA ILE A 141 20.46 6.99 -6.32
C ILE A 141 20.60 6.75 -7.83
N ILE A 142 21.35 5.72 -8.20
CA ILE A 142 21.70 5.39 -9.58
C ILE A 142 20.82 4.24 -10.06
N ILE A 143 19.95 4.52 -11.03
CA ILE A 143 18.95 3.58 -11.55
C ILE A 143 19.38 3.16 -12.97
N SER A 144 19.46 1.85 -13.21
CA SER A 144 19.99 1.29 -14.46
C SER A 144 19.24 0.02 -14.87
N GLY A 145 19.34 -0.35 -16.16
CA GLY A 145 18.65 -1.51 -16.74
C GLY A 145 18.11 -1.24 -18.16
N GLU A 146 17.63 -2.28 -18.82
CA GLU A 146 17.17 -2.25 -20.22
C GLU A 146 15.97 -1.31 -20.48
N SER A 147 15.64 -1.06 -21.74
CA SER A 147 14.42 -0.30 -22.09
C SER A 147 13.16 -1.13 -21.78
N GLY A 148 12.25 -0.52 -21.02
CA GLY A 148 11.06 -1.19 -20.47
C GLY A 148 11.30 -1.96 -19.16
N ALA A 149 12.49 -1.88 -18.55
CA ALA A 149 12.77 -2.52 -17.26
C ALA A 149 12.17 -1.77 -16.04
N GLY A 150 11.65 -0.56 -16.22
CA GLY A 150 10.93 0.19 -15.17
C GLY A 150 11.74 1.27 -14.42
N LYS A 151 12.90 1.70 -14.95
CA LYS A 151 13.77 2.73 -14.32
C LYS A 151 13.01 4.02 -13.93
N THR A 152 12.30 4.62 -14.88
CA THR A 152 11.60 5.91 -14.69
C THR A 152 10.46 5.80 -13.69
N GLU A 153 9.76 4.66 -13.63
CA GLU A 153 8.80 4.39 -12.56
C GLU A 153 9.50 4.26 -11.19
N ALA A 154 10.64 3.57 -11.08
CA ALA A 154 11.41 3.56 -9.83
C ALA A 154 11.84 4.97 -9.39
N ALA A 155 12.30 5.82 -10.33
CA ALA A 155 12.60 7.24 -10.06
C ALA A 155 11.37 7.99 -9.53
N LYS A 156 10.21 7.81 -10.18
CA LYS A 156 8.92 8.41 -9.80
C LYS A 156 8.48 7.99 -8.39
N ARG A 157 8.67 6.73 -8.00
CA ARG A 157 8.37 6.25 -6.63
C ARG A 157 9.35 6.76 -5.59
N ILE A 158 10.61 7.02 -5.93
CA ILE A 158 11.57 7.72 -5.05
C ILE A 158 11.15 9.17 -4.85
N MET A 159 10.86 9.91 -5.93
CA MET A 159 10.40 11.30 -5.86
C MET A 159 9.12 11.44 -5.02
N GLN A 160 8.14 10.57 -5.23
CA GLN A 160 6.90 10.53 -4.42
C GLN A 160 7.17 10.25 -2.94
N TYR A 161 8.09 9.33 -2.63
CA TYR A 161 8.47 9.01 -1.25
C TYR A 161 9.12 10.22 -0.54
N ILE A 162 10.11 10.85 -1.19
CA ILE A 162 10.80 12.04 -0.67
C ILE A 162 9.81 13.19 -0.49
N ALA A 163 8.97 13.47 -1.48
CA ALA A 163 7.96 14.54 -1.41
C ALA A 163 7.02 14.38 -0.21
N ASN A 164 6.58 13.17 0.11
CA ASN A 164 5.68 12.89 1.23
C ASN A 164 6.39 12.85 2.61
N VAL A 165 7.65 12.40 2.66
CA VAL A 165 8.37 12.23 3.94
C VAL A 165 9.08 13.51 4.40
N SER A 166 9.55 14.36 3.47
CA SER A 166 10.27 15.60 3.78
C SER A 166 9.37 16.79 4.17
N GLY A 167 8.53 16.61 5.20
CA GLY A 167 7.85 17.69 5.94
C GLY A 167 6.96 18.65 5.13
N GLY A 168 6.85 19.89 5.61
CA GLY A 168 6.37 21.03 4.82
C GLY A 168 4.88 21.22 4.53
N GLN A 169 3.95 20.34 4.95
CA GLN A 169 2.50 20.48 4.60
C GLN A 169 1.83 21.81 5.04
N GLN A 170 2.43 22.57 5.95
CA GLN A 170 1.92 23.89 6.37
C GLN A 170 2.51 25.06 5.57
N ASN A 171 3.56 24.83 4.77
CA ASN A 171 4.23 25.86 3.97
C ASN A 171 3.86 25.69 2.49
N SER A 172 3.14 26.67 1.91
CA SER A 172 2.69 26.60 0.51
C SER A 172 3.88 26.44 -0.45
N HIS A 173 4.94 27.21 -0.25
CA HIS A 173 6.15 27.21 -1.08
C HIS A 173 6.83 25.84 -1.19
N ILE A 174 6.92 25.09 -0.08
CA ILE A 174 7.49 23.73 -0.08
C ILE A 174 6.57 22.77 -0.86
N THR A 175 5.25 22.99 -0.79
CA THR A 175 4.26 22.22 -1.54
C THR A 175 4.28 22.58 -3.04
N GLU A 176 4.49 23.85 -3.39
CA GLU A 176 4.70 24.33 -4.76
C GLU A 176 5.93 23.67 -5.39
N ILE A 177 7.08 23.67 -4.71
CA ILE A 177 8.31 23.02 -5.22
C ILE A 177 8.11 21.51 -5.40
N LYS A 178 7.48 20.82 -4.45
CA LYS A 178 7.16 19.39 -4.58
C LYS A 178 6.27 19.10 -5.80
N ASN A 179 5.26 19.93 -6.03
CA ASN A 179 4.38 19.82 -7.19
C ASN A 179 5.11 20.10 -8.51
N MET A 180 5.99 21.11 -8.56
CA MET A 180 6.82 21.41 -9.73
C MET A 180 7.77 20.24 -10.06
N VAL A 181 8.50 19.71 -9.09
CA VAL A 181 9.42 18.58 -9.27
C VAL A 181 8.69 17.35 -9.82
N LEU A 182 7.50 17.03 -9.31
CA LEU A 182 6.68 15.93 -9.84
C LEU A 182 6.18 16.23 -11.27
N ALA A 183 5.74 17.47 -11.55
CA ALA A 183 5.27 17.91 -12.86
C ALA A 183 6.35 17.97 -13.96
N THR A 184 7.65 17.97 -13.62
CA THR A 184 8.71 17.86 -14.63
C THR A 184 8.62 16.57 -15.46
N ASN A 185 8.07 15.49 -14.91
CA ASN A 185 8.09 14.19 -15.58
C ASN A 185 7.17 14.14 -16.80
N PRO A 186 5.86 14.50 -16.76
CA PRO A 186 5.04 14.57 -17.97
C PRO A 186 5.64 15.44 -19.09
N LEU A 187 6.23 16.60 -18.76
CA LEU A 187 6.84 17.48 -19.75
C LEU A 187 8.10 16.87 -20.38
N LEU A 188 9.01 16.32 -19.57
CA LEU A 188 10.23 15.66 -20.07
C LEU A 188 9.94 14.30 -20.73
N GLU A 189 8.86 13.60 -20.39
CA GLU A 189 8.41 12.40 -21.09
C GLU A 189 7.81 12.74 -22.47
N ALA A 190 7.05 13.83 -22.60
CA ALA A 190 6.52 14.28 -23.89
C ALA A 190 7.63 14.60 -24.91
N PHE A 191 8.67 15.35 -24.50
CA PHE A 191 9.76 15.78 -25.39
C PHE A 191 10.96 14.81 -25.42
N GLY A 192 11.15 13.99 -24.39
CA GLY A 192 12.35 13.15 -24.20
C GLY A 192 12.11 11.64 -24.28
N CYS A 193 10.86 11.18 -24.41
CA CYS A 193 10.53 9.78 -24.63
C CYS A 193 9.90 9.53 -26.01
N ALA A 194 9.96 8.27 -26.44
CA ALA A 194 9.33 7.80 -27.67
C ALA A 194 8.92 6.31 -27.57
N LYS A 195 8.02 5.88 -28.47
CA LYS A 195 7.67 4.46 -28.63
C LYS A 195 8.73 3.74 -29.45
N THR A 196 9.41 2.77 -28.83
CA THR A 196 10.34 1.84 -29.48
C THR A 196 9.71 0.48 -29.69
N LEU A 197 10.37 -0.41 -30.43
CA LEU A 197 9.98 -1.82 -30.56
C LEU A 197 9.90 -2.51 -29.18
N ARG A 198 10.77 -2.13 -28.22
CA ARG A 198 10.88 -2.77 -26.90
C ARG A 198 9.95 -2.15 -25.84
N ASN A 199 9.54 -0.88 -25.97
CA ASN A 199 8.80 -0.14 -24.93
C ASN A 199 7.95 1.01 -25.52
N ASN A 200 6.73 1.24 -25.01
CA ASN A 200 5.80 2.23 -25.57
C ASN A 200 6.14 3.67 -25.15
N ASN A 201 6.67 3.88 -23.95
CA ASN A 201 7.19 5.15 -23.44
C ASN A 201 8.63 4.89 -22.98
N SER A 202 9.56 5.01 -23.92
CA SER A 202 10.99 4.78 -23.70
C SER A 202 11.71 6.12 -23.63
N SER A 203 12.36 6.39 -22.50
CA SER A 203 13.35 7.46 -22.38
C SER A 203 14.39 7.31 -23.48
N ARG A 204 14.39 8.26 -24.42
CA ARG A 204 15.51 8.59 -25.33
C ARG A 204 16.25 9.86 -24.84
N HIS A 205 16.04 10.07 -23.54
CA HIS A 205 16.61 10.87 -22.48
C HIS A 205 17.59 10.21 -21.50
N GLY A 206 18.72 10.82 -21.13
CA GLY A 206 19.37 10.60 -19.85
C GLY A 206 19.09 11.78 -18.90
N LYS A 207 18.72 11.54 -17.64
CA LYS A 207 18.43 12.61 -16.66
C LYS A 207 19.06 12.36 -15.28
N TYR A 208 19.70 13.39 -14.75
CA TYR A 208 20.08 13.50 -13.34
C TYR A 208 19.24 14.60 -12.69
N LEU A 209 18.34 14.24 -11.79
CA LEU A 209 17.59 15.17 -10.96
C LEU A 209 18.29 15.28 -9.60
N GLU A 210 18.80 16.45 -9.27
CA GLU A 210 19.29 16.78 -7.94
C GLU A 210 18.20 17.53 -7.17
N ILE A 211 17.69 16.92 -6.09
CA ILE A 211 16.79 17.58 -5.15
C ILE A 211 17.65 18.24 -4.07
N GLN A 212 17.40 19.52 -3.80
CA GLN A 212 18.19 20.36 -2.90
C GLN A 212 17.44 20.62 -1.60
N PHE A 213 18.13 20.51 -0.47
CA PHE A 213 17.54 20.57 0.87
C PHE A 213 18.18 21.63 1.77
N ASN A 214 17.36 22.24 2.62
CA ASN A 214 17.83 23.11 3.71
C ASN A 214 18.40 22.29 4.89
N ALA A 215 18.95 22.96 5.90
CA ALA A 215 19.57 22.32 7.06
C ALA A 215 18.58 21.53 7.95
N GLN A 216 17.27 21.69 7.72
CA GLN A 216 16.17 21.03 8.42
C GLN A 216 15.70 19.75 7.68
N GLY A 217 16.21 19.48 6.48
CA GLY A 217 15.82 18.33 5.66
C GLY A 217 14.59 18.56 4.78
N GLU A 218 14.15 19.80 4.60
CA GLU A 218 13.03 20.15 3.71
C GLU A 218 13.55 20.53 2.30
N PRO A 219 12.85 20.14 1.22
CA PRO A 219 13.30 20.43 -0.14
C PRO A 219 13.07 21.91 -0.47
N CYS A 220 14.18 22.64 -0.69
CA CYS A 220 14.19 24.08 -0.95
C CYS A 220 14.39 24.45 -2.43
N GLY A 221 14.71 23.47 -3.29
CA GLY A 221 14.83 23.63 -4.74
C GLY A 221 15.20 22.31 -5.45
N ALA A 222 15.40 22.36 -6.76
CA ALA A 222 15.90 21.23 -7.55
C ALA A 222 16.63 21.70 -8.83
N ASN A 223 17.46 20.82 -9.38
CA ASN A 223 18.22 21.02 -10.61
C ASN A 223 18.20 19.74 -11.47
N ILE A 224 18.04 19.86 -12.79
CA ILE A 224 18.02 18.74 -13.74
C ILE A 224 19.15 18.92 -14.75
N THR A 225 20.08 17.96 -14.77
CA THR A 225 21.08 17.85 -15.84
C THR A 225 20.62 16.81 -16.86
N ASN A 226 20.49 17.24 -18.12
CA ASN A 226 20.21 16.38 -19.27
C ASN A 226 21.50 15.73 -19.79
N TYR A 227 21.40 14.49 -20.28
CA TYR A 227 22.49 13.77 -20.92
C TYR A 227 22.04 13.10 -22.23
N LEU A 228 22.65 13.53 -23.34
CA LEU A 228 22.63 12.88 -24.65
C LEU A 228 21.21 12.51 -25.15
N LEU A 229 20.47 13.50 -25.65
CA LEU A 229 19.20 13.28 -26.36
C LEU A 229 19.44 12.52 -27.68
N GLU A 230 18.60 11.54 -28.01
CA GLU A 230 18.63 10.81 -29.29
C GLU A 230 18.08 11.67 -30.46
N LYS A 231 18.71 12.81 -30.75
CA LYS A 231 18.24 13.79 -31.76
C LYS A 231 18.06 13.20 -33.16
N GLY A 232 18.75 12.10 -33.50
CA GLY A 232 18.53 11.37 -34.76
C GLY A 232 17.08 10.90 -34.96
N ARG A 233 16.34 10.61 -33.88
CA ARG A 233 14.93 10.20 -33.91
C ARG A 233 13.98 11.26 -34.46
N VAL A 234 14.36 12.54 -34.43
CA VAL A 234 13.56 13.65 -34.96
C VAL A 234 13.25 13.46 -36.45
N VAL A 235 14.20 12.91 -37.21
CA VAL A 235 14.11 12.83 -38.69
C VAL A 235 13.92 11.41 -39.22
N GLY A 236 14.43 10.40 -38.51
CA GLY A 236 14.40 9.01 -38.96
C GLY A 236 14.12 8.05 -37.80
N GLN A 237 13.15 7.16 -37.99
CA GLN A 237 12.77 6.14 -37.01
C GLN A 237 12.65 4.77 -37.68
N ILE A 238 12.89 3.71 -36.90
CA ILE A 238 12.72 2.33 -37.35
C ILE A 238 11.23 2.05 -37.58
N MET A 239 10.87 1.23 -38.57
CA MET A 239 9.46 0.87 -38.80
C MET A 239 8.81 0.26 -37.55
N ASN A 240 7.56 0.66 -37.29
CA ASN A 240 6.80 0.40 -36.07
C ASN A 240 7.28 1.14 -34.79
N GLU A 241 8.31 1.99 -34.85
CA GLU A 241 8.61 2.96 -33.79
C GLU A 241 7.90 4.31 -34.02
N ARG A 242 7.98 5.23 -33.06
CA ARG A 242 7.56 6.63 -33.21
C ARG A 242 8.75 7.59 -33.11
N ASN A 243 8.52 8.80 -33.58
CA ASN A 243 9.23 10.00 -33.13
C ASN A 243 8.92 10.31 -31.62
N PHE A 244 9.40 11.42 -31.07
CA PHE A 244 9.06 11.85 -29.71
C PHE A 244 7.54 12.07 -29.54
N HIS A 245 7.02 11.79 -28.34
CA HIS A 245 5.57 11.79 -28.09
C HIS A 245 4.90 13.13 -28.42
N ILE A 246 5.57 14.24 -28.11
CA ILE A 246 5.06 15.60 -28.31
C ILE A 246 4.59 15.88 -29.74
N PHE A 247 5.23 15.31 -30.77
CA PHE A 247 4.82 15.49 -32.16
C PHE A 247 3.44 14.88 -32.45
N TYR A 248 3.15 13.69 -31.91
CA TYR A 248 1.86 13.02 -32.10
C TYR A 248 0.77 13.62 -31.20
N GLN A 249 1.14 13.97 -29.97
CA GLN A 249 0.28 14.69 -29.02
C GLN A 249 -0.18 16.02 -29.62
N PHE A 250 0.76 16.85 -30.12
CA PHE A 250 0.46 18.13 -30.74
C PHE A 250 -0.33 18.00 -32.05
N ALA A 251 0.11 17.18 -33.01
CA ALA A 251 -0.57 17.04 -34.30
C ALA A 251 -2.00 16.46 -34.17
N LYS A 252 -2.30 15.67 -33.14
CA LYS A 252 -3.67 15.20 -32.85
C LYS A 252 -4.50 16.21 -32.06
N ALA A 253 -3.93 16.82 -31.02
CA ALA A 253 -4.67 17.60 -30.02
C ALA A 253 -4.47 19.13 -30.09
N ALA A 254 -3.75 19.64 -31.09
CA ALA A 254 -3.63 21.08 -31.35
C ALA A 254 -5.00 21.77 -31.43
N SER A 255 -5.09 22.92 -30.76
CA SER A 255 -6.26 23.80 -30.77
C SER A 255 -6.58 24.29 -32.19
N PRO A 256 -7.84 24.70 -32.49
CA PRO A 256 -8.17 25.30 -33.78
C PRO A 256 -7.27 26.49 -34.13
N ALA A 257 -6.94 27.33 -33.15
CA ALA A 257 -6.02 28.45 -33.32
C ALA A 257 -4.60 28.01 -33.73
N TYR A 258 -4.01 26.99 -33.11
CA TYR A 258 -2.69 26.48 -33.54
C TYR A 258 -2.75 25.78 -34.91
N ARG A 259 -3.87 25.16 -35.28
CA ARG A 259 -4.06 24.59 -36.61
C ARG A 259 -4.10 25.68 -37.69
N GLU A 260 -4.71 26.81 -37.39
CA GLU A 260 -4.78 27.98 -38.28
C GLU A 260 -3.45 28.75 -38.33
N LEU A 261 -2.89 29.18 -37.19
CA LEU A 261 -1.64 29.96 -37.15
C LEU A 261 -0.40 29.17 -37.58
N PHE A 262 -0.32 27.87 -37.24
CA PHE A 262 0.89 27.06 -37.51
C PHE A 262 0.67 25.97 -38.57
N GLY A 263 -0.47 25.98 -39.26
CA GLY A 263 -0.79 25.02 -40.32
C GLY A 263 -0.81 23.56 -39.86
N ILE A 264 -1.09 23.28 -38.58
CA ILE A 264 -0.97 21.94 -38.02
C ILE A 264 -2.05 20.99 -38.55
N GLN A 265 -1.58 19.94 -39.24
CA GLN A 265 -2.36 18.83 -39.77
C GLN A 265 -2.17 17.57 -38.90
N THR A 266 -2.81 16.47 -39.29
CA THR A 266 -2.71 15.20 -38.57
C THR A 266 -1.39 14.47 -38.86
N PRO A 267 -0.93 13.52 -38.00
CA PRO A 267 0.39 12.88 -38.10
C PRO A 267 0.73 12.16 -39.43
N GLU A 268 -0.27 11.87 -40.25
CA GLU A 268 -0.13 11.32 -41.60
C GLU A 268 0.60 12.30 -42.54
N ALA A 269 0.35 13.60 -42.38
CA ALA A 269 0.76 14.66 -43.31
C ALA A 269 2.26 15.02 -43.25
N TYR A 270 2.99 14.56 -42.23
CA TYR A 270 4.39 14.92 -42.02
C TYR A 270 5.32 13.71 -42.13
N ALA A 271 6.34 13.79 -42.99
CA ALA A 271 7.27 12.69 -43.21
C ALA A 271 7.96 12.21 -41.91
N TYR A 272 8.34 13.16 -41.04
CA TYR A 272 8.98 12.88 -39.74
C TYR A 272 8.07 12.16 -38.71
N THR A 273 6.77 12.01 -38.97
CA THR A 273 5.86 11.19 -38.12
C THR A 273 5.27 9.99 -38.84
N SER A 274 5.12 10.03 -40.17
CA SER A 274 4.46 8.98 -40.96
C SER A 274 5.39 7.90 -41.53
N ASN A 275 6.67 8.20 -41.77
CA ASN A 275 7.63 7.27 -42.37
C ASN A 275 7.77 5.91 -41.64
N SER A 276 7.63 5.91 -40.31
CA SER A 276 7.70 4.69 -39.48
C SER A 276 6.44 3.81 -39.53
N ARG A 277 5.35 4.31 -40.14
CA ARG A 277 4.01 3.69 -40.25
C ARG A 277 3.33 3.40 -38.90
N CYS A 278 3.67 4.13 -37.82
CA CYS A 278 3.11 3.91 -36.49
C CYS A 278 2.48 5.18 -35.89
N LEU A 279 1.27 5.51 -36.35
CA LEU A 279 0.57 6.73 -35.92
C LEU A 279 -0.21 6.55 -34.61
N ASP A 280 -0.60 5.33 -34.26
CA ASP A 280 -1.29 4.97 -33.00
C ASP A 280 -0.53 3.90 -32.20
N VAL A 281 -0.71 3.92 -30.88
CA VAL A 281 -0.06 2.98 -29.95
C VAL A 281 -1.09 2.46 -28.94
N PRO A 282 -1.37 1.15 -28.89
CA PRO A 282 -2.28 0.58 -27.90
C PRO A 282 -1.87 0.92 -26.46
N GLY A 283 -2.79 1.54 -25.73
CA GLY A 283 -2.60 1.94 -24.33
C GLY A 283 -2.00 3.35 -24.13
N ILE A 284 -1.77 4.12 -25.19
CA ILE A 284 -1.45 5.56 -25.14
C ILE A 284 -2.65 6.35 -25.65
N ASP A 285 -2.97 7.46 -24.98
CA ASP A 285 -3.94 8.45 -25.44
C ASP A 285 -3.20 9.78 -25.63
N ASP A 286 -2.77 10.02 -26.87
CA ASP A 286 -2.00 11.21 -27.26
C ASP A 286 -2.77 12.52 -26.94
N THR A 287 -4.10 12.49 -26.86
CA THR A 287 -4.93 13.68 -26.57
C THR A 287 -4.94 13.99 -25.08
N LYS A 288 -5.11 12.96 -24.25
CA LYS A 288 -5.05 13.09 -22.79
C LYS A 288 -3.65 13.45 -22.31
N GLU A 289 -2.61 12.84 -22.86
CA GLU A 289 -1.22 13.15 -22.52
C GLU A 289 -0.83 14.58 -22.94
N PHE A 290 -1.38 15.12 -24.05
CA PHE A 290 -1.20 16.53 -24.41
C PHE A 290 -1.79 17.46 -23.35
N SER A 291 -2.98 17.16 -22.82
CA SER A 291 -3.59 17.93 -21.74
C SER A 291 -2.79 17.87 -20.43
N GLU A 292 -2.20 16.71 -20.10
CA GLU A 292 -1.30 16.57 -18.95
C GLU A 292 0.02 17.35 -19.14
N THR A 293 0.53 17.39 -20.37
CA THR A 293 1.73 18.17 -20.74
C THR A 293 1.47 19.67 -20.64
N LEU A 294 0.34 20.17 -21.15
CA LEU A 294 -0.09 21.56 -20.99
C LEU A 294 -0.33 21.94 -19.52
N GLN A 295 -0.84 21.02 -18.70
CA GLN A 295 -0.96 21.24 -17.27
C GLN A 295 0.42 21.30 -16.59
N ALA A 296 1.37 20.45 -16.97
CA ALA A 296 2.74 20.49 -16.47
C ALA A 296 3.45 21.80 -16.83
N MET A 297 3.36 22.27 -18.08
CA MET A 297 3.89 23.58 -18.50
C MET A 297 3.38 24.72 -17.62
N LYS A 298 2.08 24.73 -17.29
CA LYS A 298 1.46 25.74 -16.42
C LYS A 298 1.90 25.62 -14.95
N VAL A 299 2.07 24.40 -14.42
CA VAL A 299 2.57 24.17 -13.05
C VAL A 299 4.04 24.58 -12.90
N ILE A 300 4.85 24.38 -13.94
CA ILE A 300 6.26 24.79 -13.99
C ILE A 300 6.40 26.31 -14.22
N GLY A 301 5.31 26.99 -14.60
CA GLY A 301 5.28 28.44 -14.78
C GLY A 301 5.84 28.91 -16.12
N LEU A 302 5.65 28.13 -17.20
CA LEU A 302 5.83 28.65 -18.56
C LEU A 302 4.67 29.61 -18.87
N THR A 303 4.99 30.80 -19.38
CA THR A 303 4.01 31.77 -19.87
C THR A 303 3.27 31.25 -21.11
N GLN A 304 2.21 31.94 -21.54
CA GLN A 304 1.51 31.57 -22.78
C GLN A 304 2.40 31.79 -24.00
N GLN A 305 3.13 32.91 -24.06
CA GLN A 305 4.07 33.21 -25.15
C GLN A 305 5.15 32.10 -25.27
N GLU A 306 5.77 31.69 -24.17
CA GLU A 306 6.75 30.58 -24.19
C GLU A 306 6.13 29.26 -24.67
N GLN A 307 4.86 28.99 -24.37
CA GLN A 307 4.15 27.83 -24.92
C GLN A 307 3.91 27.98 -26.43
N ASP A 308 3.42 29.14 -26.87
CA ASP A 308 3.14 29.45 -28.26
C ASP A 308 4.41 29.30 -29.13
N ASP A 309 5.56 29.80 -28.65
CA ASP A 309 6.85 29.71 -29.32
C ASP A 309 7.41 28.27 -29.37
N ILE A 310 7.25 27.47 -28.30
CA ILE A 310 7.57 26.04 -28.33
C ILE A 310 6.73 25.33 -29.40
N PHE A 311 5.42 25.57 -29.45
CA PHE A 311 4.53 24.94 -30.43
C PHE A 311 4.80 25.40 -31.87
N ARG A 312 5.21 26.66 -32.06
CA ARG A 312 5.66 27.20 -33.34
C ARG A 312 6.90 26.47 -33.86
N LEU A 313 7.91 26.24 -33.02
CA LEU A 313 9.13 25.53 -33.45
C LEU A 313 8.88 24.03 -33.68
N LEU A 314 7.99 23.40 -32.92
CA LEU A 314 7.53 22.03 -33.20
C LEU A 314 6.82 21.94 -34.56
N ALA A 315 6.00 22.93 -34.91
CA ALA A 315 5.40 23.04 -36.23
C ALA A 315 6.47 23.24 -37.33
N ALA A 316 7.43 24.14 -37.11
CA ALA A 316 8.53 24.38 -38.05
C ALA A 316 9.30 23.09 -38.37
N ILE A 317 9.63 22.29 -37.37
CA ILE A 317 10.31 20.99 -37.55
C ILE A 317 9.49 20.01 -38.40
N LEU A 318 8.17 19.93 -38.17
CA LEU A 318 7.27 19.07 -38.95
C LEU A 318 7.19 19.52 -40.42
N TRP A 319 7.10 20.83 -40.68
CA TRP A 319 7.08 21.40 -42.02
C TRP A 319 8.43 21.28 -42.75
N ILE A 320 9.56 21.50 -42.06
CA ILE A 320 10.92 21.26 -42.59
C ILE A 320 11.05 19.83 -43.12
N GLY A 321 10.51 18.84 -42.41
CA GLY A 321 10.54 17.44 -42.85
C GLY A 321 9.79 17.13 -44.15
N ASN A 322 8.88 18.00 -44.56
CA ASN A 322 8.14 17.89 -45.81
C ASN A 322 8.85 18.56 -47.01
N VAL A 323 9.94 19.31 -46.80
CA VAL A 323 10.74 19.87 -47.90
C VAL A 323 11.35 18.71 -48.70
N GLN A 324 11.04 18.66 -50.00
CA GLN A 324 11.53 17.64 -50.94
C GLN A 324 12.47 18.27 -51.96
N PHE A 325 13.53 17.52 -52.32
CA PHE A 325 14.52 17.91 -53.31
C PHE A 325 14.43 17.02 -54.55
N ARG A 326 14.69 17.60 -55.72
CA ARG A 326 14.89 16.93 -57.01
C ARG A 326 16.28 17.27 -57.53
N GLU A 327 16.92 16.32 -58.20
CA GLU A 327 18.17 16.58 -58.91
C GLU A 327 17.86 17.17 -60.30
N GLU A 328 18.50 18.29 -60.60
CA GLU A 328 18.49 18.91 -61.93
C GLU A 328 19.46 18.18 -62.89
N GLU A 329 19.39 18.50 -64.19
CA GLU A 329 20.38 18.09 -65.20
C GLU A 329 21.82 18.55 -64.86
N SER A 330 21.95 19.56 -64.00
CA SER A 330 23.23 20.06 -63.46
C SER A 330 23.83 19.16 -62.35
N GLY A 331 23.08 18.19 -61.84
CA GLY A 331 23.42 17.43 -60.63
C GLY A 331 23.15 18.17 -59.31
N SER A 332 22.60 19.39 -59.37
CA SER A 332 22.27 20.23 -58.21
C SER A 332 20.88 19.90 -57.65
N ALA A 333 20.66 20.19 -56.37
CA ALA A 333 19.37 20.07 -55.70
C ALA A 333 18.47 21.30 -55.92
N ALA A 334 17.33 21.10 -56.59
CA ALA A 334 16.22 22.05 -56.62
C ALA A 334 15.10 21.61 -55.66
N ILE A 335 14.41 22.56 -55.04
CA ILE A 335 13.27 22.29 -54.15
C ILE A 335 12.01 22.06 -55.01
N VAL A 336 11.25 21.02 -54.68
CA VAL A 336 10.10 20.56 -55.49
C VAL A 336 8.86 21.43 -55.31
N ASP A 337 8.64 21.94 -54.10
CA ASP A 337 7.53 22.82 -53.76
C ASP A 337 8.05 23.97 -52.88
N PRO A 338 8.20 25.19 -53.44
CA PRO A 338 8.58 26.37 -52.67
C PRO A 338 7.62 26.68 -51.52
N GLY A 339 6.31 26.44 -51.67
CA GLY A 339 5.29 26.82 -50.69
C GLY A 339 5.47 26.11 -49.33
N VAL A 340 5.97 24.88 -49.33
CA VAL A 340 6.35 24.17 -48.09
C VAL A 340 7.54 24.84 -47.39
N THR A 341 8.50 25.32 -48.17
CA THR A 341 9.71 25.99 -47.65
C THR A 341 9.40 27.41 -47.19
N ASP A 342 8.57 28.15 -47.93
CA ASP A 342 8.10 29.48 -47.56
C ASP A 342 7.24 29.44 -46.28
N PHE A 343 6.42 28.39 -46.09
CA PHE A 343 5.68 28.19 -44.84
C PHE A 343 6.61 27.83 -43.66
N ALA A 344 7.64 27.02 -43.89
CA ALA A 344 8.69 26.79 -42.89
C ALA A 344 9.45 28.08 -42.55
N ALA A 345 9.74 28.94 -43.54
CA ALA A 345 10.37 30.25 -43.35
C ALA A 345 9.49 31.20 -42.52
N TYR A 346 8.18 31.25 -42.78
CA TYR A 346 7.21 31.99 -41.97
C TYR A 346 7.18 31.53 -40.49
N LEU A 347 7.25 30.22 -40.24
CA LEU A 347 7.32 29.69 -38.88
C LEU A 347 8.65 30.01 -38.18
N LEU A 348 9.76 30.04 -38.92
CA LEU A 348 11.08 30.44 -38.43
C LEU A 348 11.30 31.97 -38.39
N GLN A 349 10.41 32.77 -38.97
CA GLN A 349 10.59 34.21 -39.23
C GLN A 349 11.92 34.54 -39.92
N VAL A 350 12.22 33.83 -41.01
CA VAL A 350 13.33 34.11 -41.91
C VAL A 350 12.79 34.37 -43.32
N ASP A 351 13.60 34.98 -44.18
CA ASP A 351 13.26 35.08 -45.59
C ASP A 351 13.22 33.69 -46.26
N GLY A 352 12.23 33.47 -47.13
CA GLY A 352 12.05 32.24 -47.89
C GLY A 352 13.21 31.99 -48.85
N VAL A 353 13.71 33.02 -49.55
CA VAL A 353 14.83 32.85 -50.49
C VAL A 353 16.13 32.52 -49.74
N ALA A 354 16.36 33.12 -48.57
CA ALA A 354 17.46 32.79 -47.68
C ALA A 354 17.40 31.33 -47.16
N LEU A 355 16.22 30.83 -46.75
CA LEU A 355 16.06 29.43 -46.35
C LEU A 355 16.26 28.47 -47.54
N ASN A 356 15.66 28.75 -48.70
CA ASN A 356 15.88 27.98 -49.93
C ASN A 356 17.38 27.92 -50.27
N LYS A 357 18.11 29.05 -50.16
CA LYS A 357 19.56 29.10 -50.38
C LYS A 357 20.33 28.24 -49.38
N ALA A 358 20.08 28.39 -48.07
CA ALA A 358 20.79 27.65 -47.03
C ALA A 358 20.55 26.13 -47.03
N LEU A 359 19.47 25.66 -47.66
CA LEU A 359 19.19 24.23 -47.85
C LEU A 359 19.83 23.64 -49.13
N SER A 360 19.99 24.44 -50.19
CA SER A 360 20.42 23.97 -51.52
C SER A 360 21.86 24.36 -51.91
N ILE A 361 22.43 25.39 -51.28
CA ILE A 361 23.76 25.93 -51.55
C ILE A 361 24.53 25.97 -50.24
N ARG A 362 25.77 25.46 -50.26
CA ARG A 362 26.71 25.55 -49.16
C ARG A 362 27.78 26.59 -49.44
N ILE A 363 27.98 27.52 -48.52
CA ILE A 363 29.06 28.50 -48.62
C ILE A 363 30.34 27.87 -48.04
N VAL A 364 31.47 28.04 -48.73
CA VAL A 364 32.77 27.51 -48.30
C VAL A 364 33.84 28.60 -48.37
N GLU A 365 34.42 28.93 -47.21
CA GLU A 365 35.53 29.88 -47.10
C GLU A 365 36.89 29.15 -47.13
N THR A 366 37.79 29.54 -48.04
CA THR A 366 39.05 28.82 -48.29
C THR A 366 40.26 29.52 -47.66
N SER A 367 40.52 29.29 -46.37
CA SER A 367 41.62 29.90 -45.62
C SER A 367 42.99 29.21 -45.83
N ARG A 368 43.58 29.30 -47.03
CA ARG A 368 44.97 28.86 -47.25
C ARG A 368 45.99 29.91 -46.78
N GLY A 369 46.75 29.56 -45.73
CA GLY A 369 48.07 30.16 -45.45
C GLY A 369 48.08 31.65 -45.06
N GLY A 370 47.16 32.09 -44.20
CA GLY A 370 47.24 33.42 -43.58
C GLY A 370 46.87 34.60 -44.49
N ARG A 371 46.32 34.34 -45.68
CA ARG A 371 45.64 35.36 -46.51
C ARG A 371 44.12 35.26 -46.33
N ARG A 372 43.44 36.39 -46.55
CA ARG A 372 41.97 36.50 -46.52
C ARG A 372 41.37 35.48 -47.48
N GLY A 373 40.48 34.61 -47.00
CA GLY A 373 39.96 33.49 -47.77
C GLY A 373 39.06 33.93 -48.92
N SER A 374 39.04 33.16 -50.00
CA SER A 374 37.99 33.27 -51.02
C SER A 374 36.77 32.48 -50.53
N ILE A 375 35.63 33.15 -50.48
CA ILE A 375 34.31 32.56 -50.26
C ILE A 375 33.80 32.06 -51.62
N TYR A 376 33.37 30.79 -51.70
CA TYR A 376 32.69 30.26 -52.87
C TYR A 376 31.37 29.60 -52.49
N GLU A 377 30.39 29.70 -53.39
CA GLU A 377 29.10 29.03 -53.27
C GLU A 377 29.16 27.70 -54.03
N SER A 378 28.87 26.60 -53.33
CA SER A 378 28.81 25.25 -53.90
C SER A 378 27.37 24.76 -53.86
N PRO A 379 26.71 24.50 -55.00
CA PRO A 379 25.47 23.74 -55.03
C PRO A 379 25.64 22.40 -54.31
N LEU A 380 24.59 21.95 -53.64
CA LEU A 380 24.50 20.63 -53.02
C LEU A 380 23.73 19.67 -53.94
N ASN A 381 24.03 18.37 -53.87
CA ASN A 381 23.16 17.35 -54.49
C ASN A 381 21.96 17.02 -53.57
N ALA A 382 20.95 16.29 -54.07
CA ALA A 382 19.71 16.08 -53.33
C ALA A 382 19.91 15.31 -52.01
N ALA A 383 20.88 14.38 -51.95
CA ALA A 383 21.24 13.66 -50.73
C ALA A 383 21.88 14.58 -49.68
N GLN A 384 22.77 15.49 -50.11
CA GLN A 384 23.38 16.50 -49.24
C GLN A 384 22.34 17.50 -48.72
N ALA A 385 21.50 18.05 -49.59
CA ALA A 385 20.43 18.97 -49.21
C ALA A 385 19.43 18.33 -48.22
N THR A 386 19.10 17.05 -48.42
CA THR A 386 18.32 16.25 -47.47
C THR A 386 19.00 16.13 -46.10
N SER A 387 20.32 15.90 -46.07
CA SER A 387 21.08 15.86 -44.81
C SER A 387 21.16 17.22 -44.11
N VAL A 388 21.24 18.32 -44.87
CA VAL A 388 21.23 19.70 -44.34
C VAL A 388 19.86 20.05 -43.72
N ARG A 389 18.76 19.80 -44.44
CA ARG A 389 17.37 19.87 -43.94
C ARG A 389 17.19 19.10 -42.63
N ASP A 390 17.65 17.85 -42.62
CA ASP A 390 17.55 17.00 -41.43
C ASP A 390 18.44 17.49 -40.28
N THR A 391 19.55 18.15 -40.57
CA THR A 391 20.46 18.68 -39.54
C THR A 391 19.93 19.96 -38.91
N LEU A 392 19.27 20.83 -39.69
CA LEU A 392 18.47 21.95 -39.18
C LEU A 392 17.39 21.46 -38.21
N ALA A 393 16.58 20.48 -38.61
CA ALA A 393 15.51 19.91 -37.77
C ALA A 393 16.04 19.30 -36.45
N LYS A 394 17.14 18.54 -36.51
CA LYS A 394 17.82 17.99 -35.31
C LYS A 394 18.30 19.09 -34.36
N ALA A 395 18.84 20.18 -34.89
CA ALA A 395 19.40 21.26 -34.08
C ALA A 395 18.33 22.10 -33.38
N ILE A 396 17.28 22.51 -34.09
CA ILE A 396 16.14 23.24 -33.49
C ILE A 396 15.56 22.41 -32.34
N TYR A 397 15.32 21.11 -32.54
CA TYR A 397 14.76 20.25 -31.49
C TYR A 397 15.71 20.04 -30.31
N ASN A 398 17.01 19.84 -30.56
CA ASN A 398 18.00 19.67 -29.50
C ASN A 398 18.10 20.91 -28.61
N ASN A 399 18.22 22.09 -29.23
CA ASN A 399 18.39 23.35 -28.51
C ASN A 399 17.08 23.77 -27.80
N LEU A 400 15.92 23.49 -28.41
CA LEU A 400 14.62 23.66 -27.76
C LEU A 400 14.51 22.78 -26.51
N PHE A 401 14.98 21.52 -26.57
CA PHE A 401 14.94 20.62 -25.42
C PHE A 401 15.92 21.03 -24.31
N GLU A 402 17.13 21.46 -24.67
CA GLU A 402 18.10 22.03 -23.71
C GLU A 402 17.54 23.30 -23.04
N TRP A 403 16.93 24.22 -23.81
CA TRP A 403 16.26 25.40 -23.26
C TRP A 403 15.07 25.05 -22.35
N ILE A 404 14.26 24.05 -22.69
CA ILE A 404 13.16 23.58 -21.80
C ILE A 404 13.72 23.10 -20.45
N VAL A 405 14.84 22.37 -20.46
CA VAL A 405 15.50 21.89 -19.23
C VAL A 405 16.05 23.07 -18.41
N ASP A 406 16.74 24.02 -19.04
CA ASP A 406 17.23 25.23 -18.35
C ASP A 406 16.08 26.09 -17.80
N ARG A 407 14.98 26.21 -18.54
CA ARG A 407 13.78 26.95 -18.12
C ARG A 407 13.07 26.29 -16.93
N ILE A 408 13.06 24.96 -16.87
CA ILE A 408 12.64 24.17 -15.70
C ILE A 408 13.57 24.45 -14.51
N ASN A 409 14.89 24.48 -14.73
CA ASN A 409 15.88 24.75 -13.68
C ASN A 409 15.77 26.17 -13.11
N VAL A 410 15.41 27.17 -13.93
CA VAL A 410 15.11 28.53 -13.45
C VAL A 410 13.89 28.54 -12.51
N SER A 411 12.81 27.82 -12.85
CA SER A 411 11.61 27.74 -11.99
C SER A 411 11.85 26.99 -10.66
N MET A 412 12.72 25.97 -10.66
CA MET A 412 13.01 25.16 -9.46
C MET A 412 14.20 25.66 -8.62
N LYS A 413 14.82 26.78 -9.01
CA LYS A 413 16.00 27.34 -8.34
C LYS A 413 15.71 27.66 -6.87
N ALA A 414 16.58 27.18 -5.97
CA ALA A 414 16.41 27.37 -4.54
C ALA A 414 16.41 28.87 -4.15
N ARG A 415 15.44 29.25 -3.31
CA ARG A 415 15.34 30.60 -2.71
C ARG A 415 16.10 30.74 -1.38
N GLU A 416 16.48 29.61 -0.80
CA GLU A 416 17.21 29.51 0.47
C GLU A 416 18.59 28.86 0.26
N GLN A 417 19.45 28.91 1.28
CA GLN A 417 20.78 28.30 1.20
C GLN A 417 20.70 26.77 1.25
N THR A 418 20.88 26.12 0.10
CA THR A 418 21.06 24.66 -0.02
C THR A 418 22.20 24.19 0.89
N SER A 419 21.92 23.17 1.71
CA SER A 419 22.88 22.52 2.61
C SER A 419 23.26 21.13 2.12
N TYR A 420 22.28 20.35 1.63
CA TYR A 420 22.46 18.95 1.24
C TYR A 420 21.70 18.64 -0.06
N THR A 421 22.11 17.58 -0.78
CA THR A 421 21.43 17.14 -1.99
C THR A 421 21.19 15.62 -2.05
N ILE A 422 20.08 15.24 -2.71
CA ILE A 422 19.79 13.87 -3.12
C ILE A 422 19.67 13.84 -4.64
N GLY A 423 20.67 13.26 -5.31
CA GLY A 423 20.66 13.00 -6.74
C GLY A 423 19.88 11.75 -7.11
N ILE A 424 19.17 11.76 -8.24
CA ILE A 424 18.50 10.61 -8.84
C ILE A 424 18.91 10.54 -10.32
N LEU A 425 19.69 9.51 -10.68
CA LEU A 425 20.13 9.26 -12.04
C LEU A 425 19.24 8.19 -12.70
N ASP A 426 18.44 8.60 -13.69
CA ASP A 426 17.73 7.70 -14.61
C ASP A 426 18.40 7.80 -15.98
N ILE A 427 19.21 6.78 -16.31
CA ILE A 427 20.04 6.74 -17.51
C ILE A 427 19.79 5.47 -18.32
N TYR A 428 20.03 5.54 -19.62
CA TYR A 428 20.11 4.37 -20.50
C TYR A 428 20.91 3.23 -19.87
N GLY A 429 20.35 2.02 -19.91
CA GLY A 429 21.17 0.84 -19.71
C GLY A 429 22.07 0.62 -20.91
N PHE A 430 23.08 -0.24 -20.74
CA PHE A 430 23.92 -0.75 -21.80
C PHE A 430 23.07 -1.28 -22.99
N GLU A 431 23.31 -0.80 -24.21
CA GLU A 431 22.56 -1.18 -25.42
C GLU A 431 23.40 -2.13 -26.30
N ILE A 432 22.82 -3.28 -26.66
CA ILE A 432 23.37 -4.22 -27.65
C ILE A 432 22.28 -4.54 -28.66
N PHE A 433 22.56 -4.24 -29.93
CA PHE A 433 21.74 -4.51 -31.10
C PHE A 433 22.55 -5.24 -32.19
N ASP A 434 21.87 -5.74 -33.22
CA ASP A 434 22.51 -6.38 -34.39
C ASP A 434 23.31 -5.39 -35.24
N LYS A 435 22.97 -4.10 -35.14
CA LYS A 435 23.70 -2.96 -35.70
C LYS A 435 23.86 -1.89 -34.62
N ASN A 436 25.08 -1.66 -34.15
CA ASN A 436 25.40 -0.59 -33.19
C ASN A 436 26.18 0.51 -33.92
N SER A 437 25.86 1.78 -33.65
CA SER A 437 26.48 2.94 -34.29
C SER A 437 27.10 3.90 -33.25
N PHE A 438 27.50 5.09 -33.67
CA PHE A 438 28.15 6.10 -32.81
C PHE A 438 27.40 6.36 -31.50
N GLU A 439 26.08 6.48 -31.57
CA GLU A 439 25.20 6.74 -30.43
C GLU A 439 25.23 5.60 -29.40
N GLN A 440 25.27 4.34 -29.86
CA GLN A 440 25.44 3.18 -28.97
C GLN A 440 26.83 3.15 -28.34
N LEU A 441 27.89 3.52 -29.08
CA LEU A 441 29.24 3.62 -28.51
C LEU A 441 29.28 4.64 -27.38
N CYS A 442 28.63 5.79 -27.55
CA CYS A 442 28.51 6.82 -26.52
C CYS A 442 27.70 6.35 -25.30
N ILE A 443 26.55 5.71 -25.50
CA ILE A 443 25.73 5.14 -24.42
C ILE A 443 26.51 4.08 -23.61
N ASN A 444 27.22 3.19 -24.32
CA ASN A 444 27.99 2.10 -23.70
C ASN A 444 29.26 2.62 -23.01
N TYR A 445 29.92 3.65 -23.55
CA TYR A 445 31.01 4.38 -22.87
C TYR A 445 30.56 5.00 -21.55
N VAL A 446 29.40 5.68 -21.50
CA VAL A 446 28.89 6.25 -20.25
C VAL A 446 28.50 5.15 -19.24
N ASN A 447 27.96 4.01 -19.70
CA ASN A 447 27.71 2.86 -18.83
C ASN A 447 29.02 2.23 -18.30
N GLU A 448 30.07 2.12 -19.13
CA GLU A 448 31.41 1.67 -18.73
C GLU A 448 32.00 2.59 -17.64
N LYS A 449 31.84 3.91 -17.81
CA LYS A 449 32.24 4.92 -16.82
C LYS A 449 31.46 4.81 -15.51
N LEU A 450 30.13 4.69 -15.55
CA LEU A 450 29.32 4.51 -14.34
C LEU A 450 29.65 3.20 -13.61
N GLN A 451 30.03 2.14 -14.34
CA GLN A 451 30.50 0.89 -13.75
C GLN A 451 31.92 1.02 -13.17
N GLN A 452 32.80 1.84 -13.76
CA GLN A 452 34.10 2.20 -13.18
C GLN A 452 33.92 2.89 -11.81
N ILE A 453 33.01 3.87 -11.72
CA ILE A 453 32.66 4.54 -10.45
C ILE A 453 32.08 3.53 -9.45
N PHE A 454 31.17 2.66 -9.88
CA PHE A 454 30.57 1.63 -9.02
C PHE A 454 31.67 0.76 -8.38
N ILE A 455 32.66 0.32 -9.17
CA ILE A 455 33.78 -0.48 -8.68
C ILE A 455 34.65 0.35 -7.73
N GLU A 456 35.00 1.58 -8.06
CA GLU A 456 35.83 2.44 -7.20
C GLU A 456 35.14 2.76 -5.85
N LEU A 457 33.95 3.35 -5.86
CA LEU A 457 33.24 3.77 -4.64
C LEU A 457 32.70 2.59 -3.81
N THR A 458 32.50 1.41 -4.42
CA THR A 458 32.04 0.22 -3.67
C THR A 458 33.20 -0.63 -3.18
N LEU A 459 34.09 -1.09 -4.07
CA LEU A 459 35.12 -2.09 -3.74
C LEU A 459 36.34 -1.46 -3.09
N LYS A 460 36.92 -0.43 -3.73
CA LYS A 460 38.19 0.16 -3.27
C LYS A 460 38.00 0.84 -1.91
N THR A 461 36.95 1.64 -1.74
CA THR A 461 36.64 2.28 -0.44
C THR A 461 36.31 1.28 0.68
N GLU A 462 35.67 0.14 0.36
CA GLU A 462 35.41 -0.93 1.34
C GLU A 462 36.71 -1.64 1.77
N GLN A 463 37.62 -1.93 0.83
CA GLN A 463 38.94 -2.50 1.13
C GLN A 463 39.85 -1.52 1.91
N GLU A 464 39.85 -0.23 1.54
CA GLU A 464 40.56 0.82 2.28
C GLU A 464 40.05 0.97 3.72
N GLU A 465 38.75 0.77 3.95
CA GLU A 465 38.18 0.76 5.31
C GLU A 465 38.64 -0.47 6.11
N TYR A 466 38.72 -1.65 5.50
CA TYR A 466 39.23 -2.86 6.18
C TYR A 466 40.72 -2.74 6.55
N VAL A 467 41.53 -2.08 5.71
CA VAL A 467 42.93 -1.72 6.02
C VAL A 467 42.99 -0.70 7.17
N ARG A 468 42.16 0.35 7.14
CA ARG A 468 42.09 1.40 8.16
C ARG A 468 41.65 0.88 9.53
N GLU A 469 40.74 -0.08 9.56
CA GLU A 469 40.21 -0.70 10.78
C GLU A 469 41.06 -1.90 11.26
N GLN A 470 42.12 -2.26 10.53
CA GLN A 470 43.07 -3.34 10.85
C GLN A 470 42.43 -4.71 11.12
N ILE A 471 41.41 -5.06 10.33
CA ILE A 471 40.72 -6.37 10.42
C ILE A 471 41.34 -7.40 9.46
N GLU A 472 41.15 -8.69 9.71
CA GLU A 472 41.60 -9.77 8.82
C GLU A 472 40.61 -9.95 7.66
N TRP A 473 41.02 -9.53 6.45
CA TRP A 473 40.24 -9.64 5.22
C TRP A 473 41.05 -10.26 4.07
N GLN A 474 40.38 -10.80 3.05
CA GLN A 474 41.03 -11.38 1.87
C GLN A 474 40.86 -10.47 0.64
N PRO A 475 41.96 -10.11 -0.08
CA PRO A 475 41.88 -9.34 -1.31
C PRO A 475 41.03 -9.98 -2.41
N ILE A 476 39.84 -9.41 -2.63
CA ILE A 476 38.90 -9.82 -3.67
C ILE A 476 39.48 -9.37 -5.03
N LYS A 477 39.89 -10.33 -5.87
CA LYS A 477 40.32 -10.05 -7.25
C LYS A 477 39.09 -9.73 -8.11
N TYR A 478 38.96 -8.47 -8.53
CA TYR A 478 37.94 -7.98 -9.46
C TYR A 478 38.57 -7.56 -10.78
N PHE A 479 37.78 -7.50 -11.85
CA PHE A 479 38.20 -6.91 -13.13
C PHE A 479 38.06 -5.38 -13.06
N ASN A 480 39.17 -4.65 -13.20
CA ASN A 480 39.15 -3.19 -13.30
C ASN A 480 38.90 -2.78 -14.75
N ASN A 481 37.69 -2.31 -15.04
CA ASN A 481 37.27 -1.94 -16.39
C ASN A 481 37.83 -0.59 -16.89
N LYS A 482 38.66 0.11 -16.11
CA LYS A 482 39.38 1.31 -16.57
C LYS A 482 40.15 1.07 -17.88
N ILE A 483 40.67 -0.14 -18.13
CA ILE A 483 41.34 -0.50 -19.40
C ILE A 483 40.42 -0.28 -20.62
N VAL A 484 39.11 -0.50 -20.48
CA VAL A 484 38.10 -0.28 -21.53
C VAL A 484 37.71 1.20 -21.63
N CYS A 485 37.63 1.91 -20.50
CA CYS A 485 37.45 3.36 -20.51
C CYS A 485 38.58 4.06 -21.26
N ASP A 486 39.83 3.72 -20.93
CA ASP A 486 41.05 4.31 -21.49
C ASP A 486 41.17 4.00 -22.99
N LEU A 487 40.85 2.76 -23.41
CA LEU A 487 40.74 2.37 -24.83
C LEU A 487 39.79 3.28 -25.63
N ILE A 488 38.72 3.79 -25.03
CA ILE A 488 37.76 4.65 -25.70
C ILE A 488 38.18 6.13 -25.61
N GLU A 489 38.58 6.61 -24.43
CA GLU A 489 38.68 8.04 -24.14
C GLU A 489 40.08 8.65 -24.21
N GLU A 490 41.15 7.85 -24.10
CA GLU A 490 42.49 8.38 -23.84
C GLU A 490 43.04 9.13 -25.06
N LYS A 491 43.83 10.19 -24.82
CA LYS A 491 44.46 11.00 -25.87
C LYS A 491 45.92 10.59 -26.11
N ARG A 492 46.61 9.97 -25.14
CA ARG A 492 47.96 9.39 -25.30
C ARG A 492 48.13 8.13 -24.42
N PRO A 493 48.11 6.89 -24.97
CA PRO A 493 47.91 6.55 -26.39
C PRO A 493 46.52 6.98 -26.92
N PRO A 494 46.36 7.16 -28.24
CA PRO A 494 45.09 7.62 -28.81
C PRO A 494 44.03 6.50 -28.79
N GLY A 495 43.01 6.67 -27.96
CA GLY A 495 41.82 5.81 -27.90
C GLY A 495 40.84 6.05 -29.06
N VAL A 496 39.72 5.32 -29.07
CA VAL A 496 38.71 5.33 -30.15
C VAL A 496 38.22 6.75 -30.47
N PHE A 497 37.88 7.58 -29.48
CA PHE A 497 37.44 8.95 -29.71
C PHE A 497 38.57 9.85 -30.25
N ALA A 498 39.82 9.64 -29.84
CA ALA A 498 40.96 10.39 -30.35
C ALA A 498 41.24 10.06 -31.84
N ALA A 499 41.17 8.77 -32.20
CA ALA A 499 41.27 8.31 -33.58
C ALA A 499 40.12 8.84 -34.47
N LEU A 500 38.91 8.90 -33.93
CA LEU A 500 37.73 9.42 -34.63
C LEU A 500 37.86 10.93 -34.90
N ASN A 501 38.29 11.70 -33.89
CA ASN A 501 38.45 13.15 -34.01
C ASN A 501 39.61 13.54 -34.95
N ASP A 502 40.65 12.72 -35.05
CA ASP A 502 41.74 12.90 -36.01
C ASP A 502 41.30 12.60 -37.46
N ALA A 503 40.49 11.55 -37.67
CA ALA A 503 39.91 11.24 -38.97
C ALA A 503 38.96 12.36 -39.47
N CYS A 504 38.05 12.83 -38.61
CA CYS A 504 37.17 13.99 -38.87
C CYS A 504 37.96 15.27 -39.18
N ALA A 505 39.18 15.39 -38.66
CA ALA A 505 40.07 16.53 -38.87
C ALA A 505 40.99 16.40 -40.10
N THR A 506 41.06 15.23 -40.73
CA THR A 506 41.93 14.96 -41.89
C THR A 506 41.16 15.04 -43.20
N ALA A 507 39.92 14.53 -43.24
CA ALA A 507 39.05 14.55 -44.41
C ALA A 507 37.90 15.55 -44.25
N HIS A 508 38.16 16.83 -44.53
CA HIS A 508 37.19 17.92 -44.30
C HIS A 508 35.95 17.93 -45.22
N ALA A 509 35.97 17.19 -46.34
CA ALA A 509 35.00 17.34 -47.44
C ALA A 509 34.15 16.09 -47.75
N ASP A 510 34.67 14.87 -47.55
CA ASP A 510 33.98 13.61 -47.87
C ASP A 510 33.90 12.69 -46.62
N PRO A 511 32.68 12.35 -46.14
CA PRO A 511 32.48 11.37 -45.07
C PRO A 511 33.06 9.98 -45.37
N SER A 512 33.08 9.54 -46.64
CA SER A 512 33.52 8.20 -47.02
C SER A 512 35.03 8.04 -46.87
N ALA A 513 35.80 9.04 -47.34
CA ALA A 513 37.23 9.16 -47.08
C ALA A 513 37.54 9.36 -45.59
N ALA A 514 36.67 10.03 -44.83
CA ALA A 514 36.83 10.20 -43.38
C ALA A 514 36.68 8.87 -42.63
N ASP A 515 35.62 8.10 -42.90
CA ASP A 515 35.41 6.76 -42.33
C ASP A 515 36.54 5.79 -42.76
N GLY A 516 36.98 5.85 -44.01
CA GLY A 516 38.15 5.10 -44.50
C GLY A 516 39.45 5.45 -43.75
N THR A 517 39.66 6.73 -43.45
CA THR A 517 40.78 7.20 -42.62
C THR A 517 40.66 6.69 -41.18
N PHE A 518 39.45 6.69 -40.61
CA PHE A 518 39.20 6.15 -39.27
C PHE A 518 39.48 4.64 -39.19
N ILE A 519 39.06 3.85 -40.19
CA ILE A 519 39.42 2.42 -40.31
C ILE A 519 40.95 2.23 -40.27
N GLN A 520 41.72 3.08 -40.97
CA GLN A 520 43.18 3.03 -40.93
C GLN A 520 43.74 3.36 -39.54
N ARG A 521 43.24 4.41 -38.88
CA ARG A 521 43.68 4.82 -37.53
C ARG A 521 43.37 3.75 -36.46
N LEU A 522 42.23 3.05 -36.56
CA LEU A 522 41.84 1.99 -35.61
C LEU A 522 42.86 0.84 -35.53
N ASN A 523 43.67 0.59 -36.57
CA ASN A 523 44.68 -0.48 -36.54
C ASN A 523 45.69 -0.32 -35.39
N ALA A 524 45.94 0.91 -34.93
CA ALA A 524 46.82 1.19 -33.79
C ALA A 524 46.29 0.61 -32.46
N LEU A 525 44.98 0.38 -32.35
CA LEU A 525 44.32 -0.20 -31.18
C LEU A 525 44.32 -1.73 -31.16
N SER A 526 44.68 -2.39 -32.26
CA SER A 526 44.71 -3.86 -32.40
C SER A 526 45.61 -4.60 -31.41
N THR A 527 46.48 -3.88 -30.70
CA THR A 527 47.34 -4.41 -29.62
C THR A 527 46.61 -4.55 -28.27
N ASN A 528 45.44 -3.92 -28.10
CA ASN A 528 44.67 -3.97 -26.86
C ASN A 528 43.80 -5.25 -26.80
N PRO A 529 43.91 -6.10 -25.76
CA PRO A 529 43.10 -7.33 -25.63
C PRO A 529 41.57 -7.12 -25.64
N HIS A 530 41.10 -5.91 -25.33
CA HIS A 530 39.67 -5.52 -25.34
C HIS A 530 39.19 -4.92 -26.65
N PHE A 531 40.04 -4.83 -27.68
CA PHE A 531 39.69 -4.36 -29.02
C PHE A 531 39.86 -5.49 -30.06
N ALA A 532 39.02 -5.52 -31.08
CA ALA A 532 39.25 -6.35 -32.27
C ALA A 532 38.65 -5.70 -33.51
N GLN A 533 39.48 -5.44 -34.52
CA GLN A 533 39.06 -4.82 -35.77
C GLN A 533 38.52 -5.86 -36.77
N ARG A 534 37.51 -5.46 -37.54
CA ARG A 534 37.04 -6.10 -38.78
C ARG A 534 37.02 -5.03 -39.89
N GLN A 535 36.73 -5.42 -41.13
CA GLN A 535 36.91 -4.52 -42.29
C GLN A 535 36.10 -3.21 -42.19
N THR A 536 34.79 -3.30 -41.92
CA THR A 536 33.86 -2.16 -41.83
C THR A 536 33.25 -1.99 -40.42
N GLN A 537 33.78 -2.72 -39.45
CA GLN A 537 33.24 -2.86 -38.09
C GLN A 537 34.37 -3.04 -37.08
N PHE A 538 34.15 -2.68 -35.82
CA PHE A 538 35.08 -3.00 -34.72
C PHE A 538 34.33 -3.55 -33.51
N ILE A 539 35.03 -4.34 -32.70
CA ILE A 539 34.50 -4.95 -31.49
C ILE A 539 35.21 -4.36 -30.28
N ILE A 540 34.44 -3.97 -29.26
CA ILE A 540 34.95 -3.64 -27.92
C ILE A 540 34.41 -4.67 -26.92
N LYS A 541 35.29 -5.22 -26.10
CA LYS A 541 34.98 -6.17 -25.02
C LYS A 541 34.70 -5.40 -23.73
N HIS A 542 33.46 -4.93 -23.62
CA HIS A 542 32.95 -4.18 -22.48
C HIS A 542 32.74 -5.07 -21.24
N TYR A 543 32.57 -4.48 -20.06
CA TYR A 543 32.19 -5.25 -18.84
C TYR A 543 30.90 -6.08 -19.02
N ALA A 544 30.02 -5.64 -19.93
CA ALA A 544 28.75 -6.25 -20.28
C ALA A 544 28.86 -7.42 -21.27
N GLY A 545 29.95 -7.48 -22.06
CA GLY A 545 30.13 -8.40 -23.18
C GLY A 545 30.71 -7.73 -24.43
N ASP A 546 30.92 -8.52 -25.49
CA ASP A 546 31.51 -8.07 -26.76
C ASP A 546 30.45 -7.36 -27.62
N VAL A 547 30.65 -6.08 -27.94
CA VAL A 547 29.75 -5.28 -28.79
C VAL A 547 30.41 -4.97 -30.12
N THR A 548 29.70 -5.22 -31.23
CA THR A 548 30.17 -4.93 -32.60
C THR A 548 29.55 -3.62 -33.10
N TYR A 549 30.39 -2.64 -33.41
CA TYR A 549 30.00 -1.33 -33.92
C TYR A 549 30.27 -1.22 -35.43
N GLN A 550 29.38 -0.54 -36.15
CA GLN A 550 29.50 -0.23 -37.57
C GLN A 550 30.16 1.14 -37.75
N ILE A 551 31.08 1.25 -38.72
CA ILE A 551 31.88 2.46 -38.95
C ILE A 551 31.20 3.44 -39.92
N GLU A 552 30.26 2.96 -40.72
CA GLU A 552 29.49 3.73 -41.72
C GLU A 552 28.81 4.98 -41.10
N HIS A 553 29.16 6.15 -41.63
CA HIS A 553 28.76 7.49 -41.18
C HIS A 553 29.18 7.86 -39.74
N MET A 554 30.10 7.12 -39.12
CA MET A 554 30.51 7.37 -37.74
C MET A 554 31.32 8.67 -37.58
N THR A 555 32.09 9.08 -38.59
CA THR A 555 32.79 10.38 -38.57
C THR A 555 31.85 11.56 -38.69
N ASP A 556 30.88 11.51 -39.62
CA ASP A 556 29.89 12.59 -39.83
C ASP A 556 29.03 12.82 -38.58
N LYS A 557 28.51 11.74 -37.98
CA LYS A 557 27.78 11.78 -36.70
C LYS A 557 28.58 12.38 -35.55
N ASN A 558 29.91 12.18 -35.53
CA ASN A 558 30.78 12.71 -34.50
C ASN A 558 31.16 14.19 -34.74
N LYS A 559 31.22 14.63 -36.00
CA LYS A 559 31.53 16.01 -36.37
C LYS A 559 30.54 16.99 -35.73
N ASP A 560 29.24 16.68 -35.79
CA ASP A 560 28.16 17.33 -35.04
C ASP A 560 28.20 18.87 -35.06
N GLN A 561 28.44 19.41 -36.26
CA GLN A 561 28.54 20.84 -36.57
C GLN A 561 27.45 21.22 -37.58
N LEU A 562 26.72 22.29 -37.28
CA LEU A 562 25.85 22.96 -38.25
C LEU A 562 26.70 23.58 -39.37
N LEU A 563 26.11 23.71 -40.56
CA LEU A 563 26.67 24.59 -41.58
C LEU A 563 26.59 26.04 -41.09
N ARG A 564 27.62 26.83 -41.41
CA ARG A 564 27.67 28.26 -41.10
C ARG A 564 26.44 28.98 -41.68
N ASP A 565 26.04 28.59 -42.88
CA ASP A 565 24.87 29.07 -43.63
C ASP A 565 23.55 28.92 -42.84
N ILE A 566 23.41 27.85 -42.03
CA ILE A 566 22.26 27.69 -41.12
C ILE A 566 22.37 28.64 -39.92
N LEU A 567 23.57 28.83 -39.37
CA LEU A 567 23.77 29.73 -38.22
C LEU A 567 23.55 31.19 -38.62
N GLU A 568 24.05 31.61 -39.79
CA GLU A 568 23.79 32.93 -40.38
C GLU A 568 22.29 33.12 -40.66
N LEU A 569 21.56 32.07 -41.09
CA LEU A 569 20.11 32.12 -41.25
C LEU A 569 19.34 32.25 -39.92
N MET A 570 19.78 31.59 -38.84
CA MET A 570 19.16 31.76 -37.52
C MET A 570 19.47 33.15 -36.93
N GLU A 571 20.68 33.67 -37.13
CA GLU A 571 21.09 35.04 -36.73
C GLU A 571 20.39 36.12 -37.58
N ALA A 572 19.81 35.77 -38.73
CA ALA A 572 18.97 36.64 -39.57
C ALA A 572 17.44 36.54 -39.30
N SER A 573 17.01 35.78 -38.28
CA SER A 573 15.59 35.63 -37.93
C SER A 573 15.02 36.82 -37.16
N ASP A 574 13.77 37.20 -37.39
CA ASP A 574 13.04 38.14 -36.51
C ASP A 574 12.57 37.48 -35.19
N ASN A 575 12.67 36.15 -35.06
CA ASN A 575 12.17 35.41 -33.90
C ASN A 575 13.18 35.43 -32.74
N GLN A 576 12.92 36.29 -31.75
CA GLN A 576 13.74 36.42 -30.53
C GLN A 576 13.90 35.11 -29.73
N PHE A 577 12.97 34.16 -29.85
CA PHE A 577 13.10 32.83 -29.24
C PHE A 577 14.13 31.95 -29.96
N LEU A 578 14.26 32.05 -31.29
CA LEU A 578 15.33 31.37 -32.03
C LEU A 578 16.71 31.90 -31.63
N HIS A 579 16.89 33.22 -31.52
CA HIS A 579 18.11 33.82 -30.98
C HIS A 579 18.46 33.31 -29.58
N THR A 580 17.45 33.11 -28.73
CA THR A 580 17.63 32.60 -27.36
C THR A 580 18.10 31.15 -27.34
N ILE A 581 17.63 30.29 -28.26
CA ILE A 581 18.06 28.89 -28.35
C ILE A 581 19.27 28.65 -29.29
N PHE A 582 19.71 29.66 -30.05
CA PHE A 582 20.94 29.63 -30.85
C PHE A 582 21.98 30.68 -30.36
N PRO A 583 22.49 30.59 -29.11
CA PRO A 583 23.38 31.60 -28.52
C PRO A 583 24.82 31.64 -29.09
N GLN A 584 25.09 30.96 -30.21
CA GLN A 584 26.42 30.91 -30.84
C GLN A 584 26.49 31.83 -32.06
N GLN A 585 26.86 33.10 -31.82
CA GLN A 585 27.11 34.08 -32.88
C GLN A 585 28.18 33.61 -33.87
N VAL A 586 27.97 33.91 -35.14
CA VAL A 586 28.84 33.48 -36.23
C VAL A 586 30.24 34.14 -36.10
N GLY A 587 31.28 33.31 -36.04
CA GLY A 587 32.68 33.73 -35.89
C GLY A 587 33.26 33.66 -34.47
N ALA A 588 32.44 33.37 -33.43
CA ALA A 588 32.93 33.18 -32.06
C ALA A 588 33.96 32.04 -31.93
N THR A 589 33.91 31.05 -32.84
CA THR A 589 34.82 29.90 -32.91
C THR A 589 36.19 30.22 -33.52
N ASP A 590 36.24 31.08 -34.53
CA ASP A 590 37.45 31.27 -35.35
C ASP A 590 38.50 32.16 -34.68
N THR A 591 38.07 33.05 -33.78
CA THR A 591 38.94 34.03 -33.08
C THR A 591 40.00 33.43 -32.14
N LYS A 592 40.00 32.11 -31.89
CA LYS A 592 40.92 31.46 -30.93
C LYS A 592 41.70 30.24 -31.47
N GLY A 593 41.55 29.89 -32.75
CA GLY A 593 42.30 28.78 -33.37
C GLY A 593 42.08 27.39 -32.75
N ARG A 594 41.11 27.24 -31.84
CA ARG A 594 40.65 25.95 -31.29
C ARG A 594 39.47 25.48 -32.13
N ARG A 595 39.58 24.27 -32.69
CA ARG A 595 38.46 23.59 -33.38
C ARG A 595 37.24 23.49 -32.44
N PRO A 596 36.00 23.63 -32.94
CA PRO A 596 34.80 23.38 -32.15
C PRO A 596 34.78 21.95 -31.59
N PRO A 597 34.26 21.71 -30.38
CA PRO A 597 34.23 20.38 -29.78
C PRO A 597 33.31 19.44 -30.56
N THR A 598 33.83 18.27 -30.90
CA THR A 598 33.07 17.16 -31.52
C THR A 598 32.03 16.59 -30.55
N ALA A 599 31.08 15.80 -31.04
CA ALA A 599 30.14 15.09 -30.17
C ALA A 599 30.87 14.19 -29.15
N SER A 600 31.96 13.51 -29.53
CA SER A 600 32.73 12.70 -28.57
C SER A 600 33.47 13.54 -27.53
N ASP A 601 33.99 14.74 -27.86
CA ASP A 601 34.55 15.65 -26.85
C ASP A 601 33.47 16.19 -25.91
N LYS A 602 32.28 16.58 -26.42
CA LYS A 602 31.11 17.00 -25.61
C LYS A 602 30.69 15.89 -24.63
N ILE A 603 30.54 14.66 -25.13
CA ILE A 603 30.11 13.50 -24.35
C ILE A 603 31.18 13.08 -23.34
N LYS A 604 32.47 13.16 -23.70
CA LYS A 604 33.58 12.94 -22.75
C LYS A 604 33.54 13.97 -21.61
N ALA A 605 33.28 15.24 -21.89
CA ALA A 605 33.13 16.26 -20.86
C ALA A 605 31.95 15.94 -19.93
N SER A 606 30.73 15.81 -20.47
CA SER A 606 29.52 15.55 -19.67
C SER A 606 29.61 14.27 -18.83
N ALA A 607 30.27 13.22 -19.35
CA ALA A 607 30.49 11.99 -18.60
C ALA A 607 31.44 12.20 -17.40
N ASN A 608 32.51 12.98 -17.56
CA ASN A 608 33.43 13.30 -16.48
C ASN A 608 32.82 14.29 -15.47
N ASP A 609 31.97 15.22 -15.90
CA ASP A 609 31.25 16.10 -14.98
C ASP A 609 30.19 15.34 -14.16
N LEU A 610 29.54 14.34 -14.75
CA LEU A 610 28.70 13.39 -14.02
C LEU A 610 29.52 12.56 -13.01
N VAL A 611 30.69 12.04 -13.40
CA VAL A 611 31.63 11.34 -12.49
C VAL A 611 32.01 12.23 -11.30
N ASN A 612 32.42 13.48 -11.58
CA ASN A 612 32.83 14.47 -10.59
C ASN A 612 31.67 14.89 -9.66
N THR A 613 30.43 14.77 -10.11
CA THR A 613 29.23 15.09 -9.33
C THR A 613 28.84 13.91 -8.43
N LEU A 614 28.73 12.71 -9.01
CA LEU A 614 28.41 11.49 -8.26
C LEU A 614 29.44 11.17 -7.17
N SER A 615 30.73 11.47 -7.41
CA SER A 615 31.82 11.23 -6.45
C SER A 615 31.78 12.13 -5.21
N LYS A 616 30.90 13.14 -5.17
CA LYS A 616 30.66 14.01 -4.00
C LYS A 616 29.51 13.54 -3.11
N ALA A 617 28.90 12.39 -3.44
CA ALA A 617 27.70 11.87 -2.79
C ALA A 617 27.83 10.37 -2.52
N THR A 618 27.12 9.87 -1.51
CA THR A 618 27.06 8.44 -1.18
C THR A 618 26.13 7.71 -2.14
N PRO A 619 26.62 6.72 -2.94
CA PRO A 619 25.80 6.09 -3.96
C PRO A 619 24.97 4.91 -3.44
N SER A 620 23.69 4.90 -3.81
CA SER A 620 22.76 3.78 -3.69
C SER A 620 22.35 3.31 -5.08
N TYR A 621 22.21 2.00 -5.31
CA TYR A 621 22.05 1.46 -6.66
C TYR A 621 20.76 0.67 -6.83
N ILE A 622 20.03 0.93 -7.92
CA ILE A 622 18.87 0.16 -8.34
C ILE A 622 19.15 -0.45 -9.72
N ARG A 623 19.09 -1.78 -9.80
CA ARG A 623 19.27 -2.56 -11.03
C ARG A 623 17.91 -3.13 -11.45
N THR A 624 17.34 -2.55 -12.50
CA THR A 624 16.02 -2.92 -13.03
C THR A 624 16.14 -4.03 -14.07
N ILE A 625 15.20 -4.97 -14.08
CA ILE A 625 15.18 -6.15 -14.94
C ILE A 625 13.82 -6.25 -15.64
N LYS A 626 13.84 -6.53 -16.93
CA LYS A 626 12.67 -6.82 -17.76
C LYS A 626 12.46 -8.34 -17.84
N PRO A 627 11.36 -8.91 -17.33
CA PRO A 627 11.20 -10.37 -17.26
C PRO A 627 10.90 -11.03 -18.62
N ASN A 628 10.35 -10.30 -19.59
CA ASN A 628 10.05 -10.80 -20.94
C ASN A 628 9.93 -9.62 -21.92
N GLN A 629 10.07 -9.88 -23.22
CA GLN A 629 9.88 -8.84 -24.25
C GLN A 629 8.40 -8.59 -24.59
N ASN A 630 7.52 -9.56 -24.33
CA ASN A 630 6.08 -9.54 -24.66
C ASN A 630 5.24 -8.59 -23.80
N LYS A 631 5.83 -7.92 -22.80
CA LYS A 631 5.14 -7.05 -21.81
C LYS A 631 4.07 -7.81 -21.00
N SER A 632 4.27 -9.12 -20.82
CA SER A 632 3.33 -10.02 -20.16
C SER A 632 3.52 -10.05 -18.63
N PRO A 633 2.48 -9.87 -17.80
CA PRO A 633 2.58 -9.80 -16.34
C PRO A 633 2.68 -11.16 -15.63
N LYS A 634 2.91 -12.25 -16.38
CA LYS A 634 3.02 -13.64 -15.91
C LYS A 634 4.20 -14.42 -16.50
N GLU A 635 4.82 -13.89 -17.56
CA GLU A 635 5.86 -14.59 -18.32
C GLU A 635 7.24 -14.20 -17.80
N TYR A 636 8.16 -15.17 -17.75
CA TYR A 636 9.54 -14.97 -17.32
C TYR A 636 10.46 -15.71 -18.28
N ASP A 637 11.10 -14.96 -19.18
CA ASP A 637 12.13 -15.45 -20.08
C ASP A 637 13.43 -15.63 -19.30
N SER A 638 13.67 -16.87 -18.89
CA SER A 638 14.87 -17.25 -18.15
C SER A 638 16.16 -16.93 -18.91
N ALA A 639 16.17 -16.97 -20.25
CA ALA A 639 17.37 -16.68 -21.04
C ALA A 639 17.63 -15.18 -21.14
N ALA A 640 16.61 -14.36 -21.43
CA ALA A 640 16.74 -12.91 -21.47
C ALA A 640 17.05 -12.31 -20.07
N VAL A 641 16.52 -12.88 -18.99
CA VAL A 641 16.88 -12.45 -17.63
C VAL A 641 18.28 -12.94 -17.24
N LEU A 642 18.72 -14.13 -17.66
CA LEU A 642 20.11 -14.58 -17.45
C LEU A 642 21.12 -13.67 -18.17
N HIS A 643 20.78 -13.16 -19.36
CA HIS A 643 21.57 -12.16 -20.07
C HIS A 643 21.67 -10.85 -19.26
N GLN A 644 20.54 -10.35 -18.74
CA GLN A 644 20.51 -9.15 -17.87
C GLN A 644 21.32 -9.33 -16.58
N ILE A 645 21.21 -10.49 -15.92
CA ILE A 645 21.98 -10.80 -14.69
C ILE A 645 23.49 -10.71 -14.94
N LYS A 646 23.95 -11.17 -16.12
CA LYS A 646 25.36 -11.10 -16.54
C LYS A 646 25.80 -9.66 -16.77
N TYR A 647 25.15 -8.92 -17.67
CA TYR A 647 25.62 -7.56 -18.01
C TYR A 647 25.41 -6.54 -16.88
N LEU A 648 24.46 -6.76 -15.97
CA LEU A 648 24.30 -5.94 -14.76
C LEU A 648 25.32 -6.29 -13.65
N GLY A 649 26.21 -7.27 -13.90
CA GLY A 649 27.28 -7.68 -12.98
C GLY A 649 26.79 -8.32 -11.68
N LEU A 650 25.55 -8.85 -11.64
CA LEU A 650 24.89 -9.19 -10.38
C LEU A 650 25.59 -10.34 -9.62
N GLN A 651 26.16 -11.32 -10.33
CA GLN A 651 26.96 -12.38 -9.71
C GLN A 651 28.20 -11.82 -9.01
N GLU A 652 28.87 -10.85 -9.63
CA GLU A 652 30.08 -10.24 -9.05
C GLU A 652 29.70 -9.34 -7.86
N ASN A 653 28.60 -8.58 -7.95
CA ASN A 653 28.05 -7.82 -6.82
C ASN A 653 27.76 -8.72 -5.59
N VAL A 654 27.20 -9.92 -5.81
CA VAL A 654 26.97 -10.92 -4.74
C VAL A 654 28.29 -11.49 -4.21
N ARG A 655 29.25 -11.82 -5.08
CA ARG A 655 30.59 -12.30 -4.68
C ARG A 655 31.30 -11.26 -3.80
N ILE A 656 31.33 -10.00 -4.23
CA ILE A 656 31.94 -8.87 -3.52
C ILE A 656 31.34 -8.76 -2.12
N ARG A 657 30.02 -8.56 -2.01
CA ARG A 657 29.35 -8.30 -0.73
C ARG A 657 29.36 -9.48 0.25
N ARG A 658 29.64 -10.71 -0.22
CA ARG A 658 29.77 -11.92 0.62
C ARG A 658 31.21 -12.26 1.01
N ALA A 659 32.20 -11.76 0.27
CA ALA A 659 33.60 -11.86 0.66
C ALA A 659 34.04 -10.72 1.59
N GLY A 660 33.36 -9.57 1.55
CA GLY A 660 33.38 -8.55 2.59
C GLY A 660 32.53 -8.94 3.82
N PHE A 661 32.41 -8.00 4.76
CA PHE A 661 31.59 -8.13 5.98
C PHE A 661 30.19 -7.54 5.75
N ALA A 662 29.15 -8.37 5.90
CA ALA A 662 27.75 -7.99 5.64
C ALA A 662 27.22 -6.85 6.53
N TYR A 663 27.83 -6.59 7.69
CA TYR A 663 27.48 -5.46 8.55
C TYR A 663 28.71 -4.85 9.22
N ARG A 664 28.71 -3.52 9.33
CA ARG A 664 29.75 -2.70 9.95
C ARG A 664 29.11 -1.48 10.61
N GLN A 665 29.46 -1.19 11.87
CA GLN A 665 28.92 -0.05 12.63
C GLN A 665 29.88 0.35 13.76
N THR A 666 29.88 1.62 14.17
CA THR A 666 30.66 2.06 15.34
C THR A 666 30.22 1.33 16.61
N PHE A 667 31.16 1.07 17.51
CA PHE A 667 30.91 0.29 18.72
C PHE A 667 29.74 0.81 19.58
N GLU A 668 29.65 2.13 19.76
CA GLU A 668 28.57 2.82 20.48
C GLU A 668 27.20 2.40 19.95
N ARG A 669 26.98 2.60 18.64
CA ARG A 669 25.70 2.32 17.98
C ARG A 669 25.39 0.82 17.87
N PHE A 670 26.41 -0.03 17.86
CA PHE A 670 26.20 -1.47 17.96
C PHE A 670 25.66 -1.83 19.35
N VAL A 671 26.24 -1.26 20.41
CA VAL A 671 25.74 -1.41 21.78
C VAL A 671 24.33 -0.81 21.91
N ASP A 672 24.09 0.44 21.50
CA ASP A 672 22.77 1.09 21.58
C ASP A 672 21.65 0.29 20.87
N ARG A 673 21.99 -0.41 19.79
CA ARG A 673 21.02 -1.25 19.06
C ARG A 673 20.79 -2.61 19.72
N PHE A 674 21.81 -3.22 20.32
CA PHE A 674 21.80 -4.62 20.76
C PHE A 674 22.02 -4.85 22.27
N TYR A 675 22.15 -3.82 23.12
CA TYR A 675 22.37 -3.96 24.57
C TYR A 675 21.31 -4.80 25.29
N LEU A 676 20.08 -4.85 24.75
CA LEU A 676 18.96 -5.67 25.21
C LEU A 676 19.23 -7.19 25.14
N LEU A 677 20.25 -7.62 24.38
CA LEU A 677 20.56 -9.03 24.15
C LEU A 677 21.48 -9.65 25.21
N SER A 678 22.26 -8.86 25.95
CA SER A 678 23.05 -9.32 27.08
C SER A 678 22.49 -8.80 28.40
N SER A 679 22.38 -9.69 29.39
CA SER A 679 21.98 -9.36 30.76
C SER A 679 23.07 -8.63 31.56
N LYS A 680 24.20 -8.28 30.93
CA LYS A 680 25.27 -7.44 31.50
C LYS A 680 25.21 -6.01 30.95
N THR A 681 24.73 -5.84 29.71
CA THR A 681 24.54 -4.52 29.08
C THR A 681 23.14 -3.95 29.29
N SER A 682 22.13 -4.80 29.58
CA SER A 682 20.78 -4.37 29.97
C SER A 682 20.26 -5.06 31.25
N TYR A 683 19.54 -4.29 32.06
CA TYR A 683 18.65 -4.81 33.10
C TYR A 683 17.27 -4.16 32.95
N ALA A 684 16.19 -4.96 33.09
CA ALA A 684 14.79 -4.55 32.96
C ALA A 684 14.34 -3.90 31.63
N GLY A 685 15.26 -3.55 30.73
CA GLY A 685 15.03 -2.78 29.50
C GLY A 685 15.90 -1.51 29.44
N ASP A 686 16.48 -1.11 30.57
CA ASP A 686 17.40 0.01 30.67
C ASP A 686 18.82 -0.40 30.24
N TYR A 687 19.63 0.58 29.82
CA TYR A 687 21.05 0.40 29.50
C TYR A 687 21.91 0.58 30.77
N ILE A 688 22.81 -0.36 31.04
CA ILE A 688 23.57 -0.41 32.30
C ILE A 688 25.07 -0.69 32.11
N TRP A 689 25.59 -0.67 30.88
CA TRP A 689 27.01 -0.94 30.63
C TRP A 689 27.88 0.26 31.02
N THR A 690 28.89 0.01 31.84
CA THR A 690 29.84 1.02 32.35
C THR A 690 31.26 0.86 31.80
N GLY A 691 31.50 -0.16 30.95
CA GLY A 691 32.74 -0.34 30.23
C GLY A 691 32.78 0.47 28.93
N ASP A 692 33.88 0.34 28.19
CA ASP A 692 33.99 0.93 26.86
C ASP A 692 33.02 0.27 25.85
N PRO A 693 32.61 0.97 24.78
CA PRO A 693 31.69 0.41 23.80
C PRO A 693 32.22 -0.81 23.03
N ARG A 694 33.55 -0.98 22.89
CA ARG A 694 34.17 -2.09 22.15
C ARG A 694 34.06 -3.39 22.95
N SER A 695 34.37 -3.37 24.24
CA SER A 695 34.13 -4.49 25.15
C SER A 695 32.64 -4.78 25.35
N GLY A 696 31.78 -3.74 25.35
CA GLY A 696 30.32 -3.91 25.34
C GLY A 696 29.82 -4.65 24.10
N SER A 697 30.31 -4.26 22.92
CA SER A 697 30.02 -4.94 21.65
C SER A 697 30.46 -6.41 21.68
N GLU A 698 31.66 -6.67 22.20
CA GLU A 698 32.21 -8.03 22.32
C GLU A 698 31.40 -8.89 23.31
N GLN A 699 30.95 -8.29 24.42
CA GLN A 699 30.16 -8.97 25.43
C GLN A 699 28.76 -9.36 24.95
N ILE A 700 28.13 -8.52 24.10
CA ILE A 700 26.86 -8.83 23.43
C ILE A 700 27.03 -10.04 22.50
N LEU A 701 28.07 -10.07 21.67
CA LEU A 701 28.34 -11.17 20.73
C LEU A 701 28.69 -12.48 21.45
N LYS A 702 29.40 -12.40 22.58
CA LYS A 702 29.68 -13.54 23.47
C LYS A 702 28.40 -14.11 24.11
N ASP A 703 27.55 -13.28 24.71
CA ASP A 703 26.33 -13.75 25.40
C ASP A 703 25.25 -14.26 24.43
N THR A 704 25.20 -13.72 23.20
CA THR A 704 24.34 -14.24 22.11
C THR A 704 24.88 -15.51 21.45
N ARG A 705 26.09 -15.97 21.84
CA ARG A 705 26.75 -17.22 21.41
C ARG A 705 27.09 -17.26 19.91
N ILE A 706 27.47 -16.13 19.33
CA ILE A 706 27.88 -16.07 17.93
C ILE A 706 29.34 -16.56 17.80
N PRO A 707 29.66 -17.47 16.85
CA PRO A 707 31.02 -17.96 16.64
C PRO A 707 32.00 -16.82 16.35
N LYS A 708 33.27 -16.93 16.78
CA LYS A 708 34.27 -15.86 16.60
C LYS A 708 34.68 -15.69 15.13
N GLU A 709 34.42 -16.69 14.31
CA GLU A 709 34.65 -16.74 12.87
C GLU A 709 33.68 -15.85 12.09
N GLU A 710 32.58 -15.41 12.74
CA GLU A 710 31.48 -14.62 12.18
C GLU A 710 31.53 -13.12 12.55
N TRP A 711 32.46 -12.69 13.39
CA TRP A 711 32.63 -11.27 13.75
C TRP A 711 34.09 -10.89 13.99
N GLN A 712 34.42 -9.62 13.74
CA GLN A 712 35.70 -9.04 14.06
C GLN A 712 35.53 -7.64 14.65
N MET A 713 36.50 -7.20 15.46
CA MET A 713 36.53 -5.88 16.08
C MET A 713 37.69 -5.08 15.51
N GLY A 714 37.37 -4.04 14.74
CA GLY A 714 38.37 -3.11 14.22
C GLY A 714 38.90 -2.16 15.30
N THR A 715 39.37 -1.00 14.84
CA THR A 715 39.83 0.10 15.67
C THR A 715 38.68 0.98 16.15
N THR A 716 37.63 1.18 15.36
CA THR A 716 36.43 1.98 15.72
C THR A 716 35.09 1.27 15.50
N LYS A 717 35.06 0.17 14.73
CA LYS A 717 33.82 -0.52 14.32
C LYS A 717 33.78 -2.01 14.66
N ALA A 718 32.58 -2.49 14.96
CA ALA A 718 32.25 -3.91 15.00
C ALA A 718 31.83 -4.38 13.60
N PHE A 719 32.38 -5.50 13.15
CA PHE A 719 32.13 -6.12 11.86
C PHE A 719 31.48 -7.49 12.05
N ILE A 720 30.42 -7.78 11.29
CA ILE A 720 29.78 -9.10 11.22
C ILE A 720 29.88 -9.60 9.78
N LYS A 721 30.31 -10.85 9.64
CA LYS A 721 30.68 -11.48 8.37
C LYS A 721 29.45 -11.93 7.58
N THR A 722 28.66 -12.86 8.11
CA THR A 722 27.44 -13.34 7.45
C THR A 722 26.20 -12.48 7.76
N PRO A 723 25.32 -12.21 6.77
CA PRO A 723 24.05 -11.57 7.04
C PRO A 723 23.10 -12.46 7.87
N GLU A 724 23.20 -13.79 7.79
CA GLU A 724 22.48 -14.74 8.66
C GLU A 724 22.69 -14.42 10.15
N THR A 725 23.93 -14.11 10.55
CA THR A 725 24.30 -13.76 11.92
C THR A 725 23.65 -12.43 12.37
N LEU A 726 23.57 -11.45 11.47
CA LEU A 726 22.87 -10.18 11.73
C LEU A 726 21.36 -10.39 11.89
N PHE A 727 20.73 -11.15 10.99
CA PHE A 727 19.30 -11.48 11.09
C PHE A 727 18.98 -12.31 12.34
N ALA A 728 19.93 -13.12 12.84
CA ALA A 728 19.80 -13.80 14.11
C ALA A 728 19.78 -12.81 15.30
N LEU A 729 20.68 -11.82 15.34
CA LEU A 729 20.69 -10.76 16.37
C LEU A 729 19.37 -9.98 16.40
N GLU A 730 18.89 -9.50 15.24
CA GLU A 730 17.60 -8.79 15.15
C GLU A 730 16.43 -9.69 15.57
N THR A 731 16.44 -10.98 15.17
CA THR A 731 15.40 -11.94 15.58
C THR A 731 15.39 -12.18 17.10
N MET A 732 16.55 -12.12 17.77
CA MET A 732 16.62 -12.18 19.24
C MET A 732 16.07 -10.88 19.88
N ARG A 733 16.34 -9.73 19.27
CA ARG A 733 15.90 -8.39 19.71
C ARG A 733 14.38 -8.23 19.59
N ASP A 734 13.80 -8.59 18.45
CA ASP A 734 12.35 -8.69 18.24
C ASP A 734 11.69 -9.63 19.27
N ARG A 735 12.31 -10.79 19.53
CA ARG A 735 11.81 -11.76 20.50
C ARG A 735 11.84 -11.21 21.93
N TYR A 736 12.78 -10.35 22.29
CA TYR A 736 12.77 -9.63 23.57
C TYR A 736 11.54 -8.73 23.67
N TRP A 737 11.34 -7.83 22.71
CA TRP A 737 10.20 -6.90 22.68
C TRP A 737 8.85 -7.61 22.67
N HIS A 738 8.70 -8.66 21.86
CA HIS A 738 7.49 -9.48 21.81
C HIS A 738 7.17 -10.11 23.18
N ASN A 739 8.17 -10.58 23.92
CA ASN A 739 7.99 -11.11 25.27
C ASN A 739 7.55 -10.03 26.28
N MET A 740 8.06 -8.79 26.17
CA MET A 740 7.62 -7.69 27.02
C MET A 740 6.20 -7.23 26.69
N ALA A 741 5.86 -7.12 25.40
CA ALA A 741 4.50 -6.85 24.96
C ALA A 741 3.50 -7.90 25.49
N ILE A 742 3.85 -9.19 25.46
CA ILE A 742 3.04 -10.26 26.06
C ILE A 742 2.84 -10.07 27.58
N ARG A 743 3.86 -9.63 28.33
CA ARG A 743 3.74 -9.35 29.77
C ARG A 743 2.74 -8.21 30.03
N ILE A 744 2.89 -7.09 29.32
CA ILE A 744 2.00 -5.91 29.43
C ILE A 744 0.56 -6.29 29.06
N GLN A 745 0.36 -6.96 27.92
CA GLN A 745 -0.97 -7.40 27.49
C GLN A 745 -1.62 -8.39 28.48
N ARG A 746 -0.85 -9.28 29.12
CA ARG A 746 -1.37 -10.18 30.16
C ARG A 746 -1.83 -9.42 31.39
N ALA A 747 -1.07 -8.43 31.85
CA ALA A 747 -1.46 -7.55 32.96
C ALA A 747 -2.76 -6.79 32.63
N TRP A 748 -2.83 -6.16 31.45
CA TRP A 748 -4.00 -5.41 30.99
C TRP A 748 -5.26 -6.28 30.87
N ARG A 749 -5.16 -7.46 30.23
CA ARG A 749 -6.28 -8.42 30.13
C ARG A 749 -6.76 -8.89 31.51
N ASN A 750 -5.86 -9.05 32.48
CA ASN A 750 -6.24 -9.41 33.85
C ASN A 750 -6.91 -8.25 34.60
N TYR A 751 -6.43 -7.01 34.43
CA TYR A 751 -7.08 -5.81 34.96
C TYR A 751 -8.51 -5.65 34.42
N LEU A 752 -8.71 -5.76 33.11
CA LEU A 752 -10.04 -5.70 32.48
C LEU A 752 -10.97 -6.79 33.01
N ARG A 753 -10.47 -8.04 33.14
CA ARG A 753 -11.22 -9.14 33.75
C ARG A 753 -11.66 -8.83 35.18
N TYR A 754 -10.77 -8.30 36.02
CA TYR A 754 -11.08 -7.93 37.40
C TYR A 754 -12.11 -6.79 37.48
N ARG A 755 -11.96 -5.75 36.65
CA ARG A 755 -12.92 -4.63 36.54
C ARG A 755 -14.33 -5.12 36.19
N THR A 756 -14.44 -6.02 35.20
CA THR A 756 -15.72 -6.65 34.82
C THR A 756 -16.29 -7.52 35.94
N GLU A 757 -15.47 -8.29 36.65
CA GLU A 757 -15.95 -9.12 37.77
C GLU A 757 -16.52 -8.25 38.91
N CYS A 758 -15.87 -7.13 39.24
CA CYS A 758 -16.38 -6.17 40.23
C CYS A 758 -17.71 -5.55 39.80
N ALA A 759 -17.85 -5.12 38.54
CA ALA A 759 -19.12 -4.62 38.02
C ALA A 759 -20.26 -5.67 38.11
N VAL A 760 -19.98 -6.94 37.75
CA VAL A 760 -20.94 -8.04 37.85
C VAL A 760 -21.37 -8.32 39.30
N ARG A 761 -20.45 -8.19 40.27
CA ARG A 761 -20.78 -8.32 41.71
C ARG A 761 -21.75 -7.22 42.16
N ILE A 762 -21.49 -5.96 41.83
CA ILE A 762 -22.34 -4.81 42.17
C ILE A 762 -23.73 -4.97 41.55
N GLN A 763 -23.81 -5.24 40.23
CA GLN A 763 -25.08 -5.45 39.55
C GLN A 763 -25.89 -6.62 40.13
N ARG A 764 -25.23 -7.72 40.53
CA ARG A 764 -25.89 -8.88 41.15
C ARG A 764 -26.49 -8.53 42.52
N TRP A 765 -25.76 -7.75 43.32
CA TRP A 765 -26.27 -7.27 44.60
C TRP A 765 -27.49 -6.35 44.40
N TRP A 766 -27.40 -5.38 43.49
CA TRP A 766 -28.51 -4.46 43.19
C TRP A 766 -29.77 -5.19 42.67
N ARG A 767 -29.62 -6.11 41.70
CA ARG A 767 -30.74 -6.92 41.18
C ARG A 767 -31.40 -7.80 42.24
N ASN A 768 -30.64 -8.29 43.22
CA ASN A 768 -31.20 -9.05 44.34
C ASN A 768 -32.01 -8.15 45.28
N LEU A 769 -31.54 -6.92 45.54
CA LEU A 769 -32.18 -5.95 46.42
C LEU A 769 -33.50 -5.40 45.85
N THR A 770 -33.51 -5.03 44.56
CA THR A 770 -34.67 -4.38 43.91
C THR A 770 -35.59 -5.37 43.19
N GLY A 771 -35.04 -6.30 42.40
CA GLY A 771 -35.80 -7.17 41.49
C GLY A 771 -36.33 -8.48 42.09
N SER A 772 -36.65 -8.52 43.39
CA SER A 772 -37.04 -9.76 44.09
C SER A 772 -38.48 -9.83 44.57
N THR A 773 -39.17 -8.71 44.77
CA THR A 773 -40.50 -8.65 45.37
C THR A 773 -41.64 -8.88 44.38
N ASP A 774 -41.62 -8.19 43.24
CA ASP A 774 -42.83 -8.04 42.44
C ASP A 774 -43.10 -9.25 41.53
N PHE A 775 -42.03 -9.90 41.06
CA PHE A 775 -42.11 -11.23 40.44
C PHE A 775 -42.55 -12.36 41.40
N VAL A 776 -42.55 -12.10 42.71
CA VAL A 776 -43.09 -13.01 43.74
C VAL A 776 -44.56 -12.69 44.01
N LYS A 777 -44.93 -11.40 44.15
CA LYS A 777 -46.34 -10.96 44.20
C LYS A 777 -47.13 -11.47 42.99
N LEU A 778 -46.56 -11.33 41.78
CA LEU A 778 -47.17 -11.78 40.53
C LEU A 778 -47.36 -13.31 40.48
N ARG A 779 -46.39 -14.08 41.00
CA ARG A 779 -46.52 -15.54 41.16
C ARG A 779 -47.68 -15.90 42.09
N ASP A 780 -47.73 -15.27 43.25
CA ASP A 780 -48.69 -15.62 44.29
C ASP A 780 -50.12 -15.21 43.88
N TYR A 781 -50.30 -14.07 43.21
CA TYR A 781 -51.54 -13.74 42.50
C TYR A 781 -51.86 -14.78 41.41
N GLY A 782 -50.89 -15.15 40.58
CA GLY A 782 -51.06 -16.14 39.51
C GLY A 782 -51.47 -17.52 40.00
N HIS A 783 -51.10 -17.88 41.23
CA HIS A 783 -51.55 -19.13 41.85
C HIS A 783 -53.05 -19.14 42.15
N THR A 784 -53.67 -17.98 42.41
CA THR A 784 -55.13 -17.84 42.61
C THR A 784 -55.92 -18.14 41.32
N VAL A 785 -55.38 -17.82 40.14
CA VAL A 785 -56.07 -17.97 38.84
C VAL A 785 -56.53 -19.41 38.57
N LEU A 786 -55.75 -20.39 39.06
CA LEU A 786 -56.01 -21.83 38.93
C LEU A 786 -56.35 -22.53 40.27
N ALA A 787 -56.39 -21.80 41.39
CA ALA A 787 -56.66 -22.38 42.71
C ALA A 787 -58.06 -23.03 42.76
N GLY A 788 -58.17 -24.16 43.45
CA GLY A 788 -59.41 -24.93 43.61
C GLY A 788 -59.93 -25.65 42.36
N ARG A 789 -59.55 -25.20 41.15
CA ARG A 789 -60.12 -25.67 39.88
C ARG A 789 -59.24 -26.64 39.08
N LYS A 790 -57.92 -26.66 39.30
CA LYS A 790 -56.97 -27.53 38.57
C LYS A 790 -55.87 -28.09 39.48
N GLU A 791 -55.56 -29.38 39.37
CA GLU A 791 -54.41 -30.00 40.04
C GLU A 791 -53.09 -29.27 39.70
N ARG A 792 -52.13 -29.29 40.61
CA ARG A 792 -50.91 -28.48 40.51
C ARG A 792 -49.70 -29.35 40.19
N ARG A 793 -48.98 -29.05 39.10
CA ARG A 793 -47.64 -29.61 38.84
C ARG A 793 -46.69 -29.05 39.90
N ARG A 794 -45.87 -29.89 40.56
CA ARG A 794 -44.91 -29.45 41.61
C ARG A 794 -44.10 -28.22 41.22
N PHE A 795 -43.66 -28.16 39.96
CA PHE A 795 -42.88 -27.06 39.39
C PHE A 795 -43.63 -25.71 39.30
N SER A 796 -44.97 -25.70 39.34
CA SER A 796 -45.78 -24.48 39.39
C SER A 796 -45.75 -23.81 40.76
N ILE A 797 -45.61 -24.58 41.85
CA ILE A 797 -45.71 -24.14 43.26
C ILE A 797 -44.37 -24.12 44.01
N ILE A 798 -43.25 -24.05 43.29
CA ILE A 798 -41.91 -23.95 43.90
C ILE A 798 -41.72 -22.55 44.50
N GLY A 799 -41.47 -22.48 45.81
CA GLY A 799 -41.26 -21.24 46.55
C GLY A 799 -40.10 -20.36 46.08
N SER A 800 -39.07 -20.94 45.45
CA SER A 800 -37.98 -20.18 44.83
C SER A 800 -38.23 -19.76 43.37
N ARG A 801 -39.33 -20.21 42.74
CA ARG A 801 -39.73 -19.72 41.41
C ARG A 801 -40.20 -18.27 41.53
N ARG A 802 -39.87 -17.47 40.52
CA ARG A 802 -40.34 -16.11 40.26
C ARG A 802 -41.01 -16.14 38.88
N PHE A 803 -42.10 -15.39 38.70
CA PHE A 803 -42.67 -15.19 37.38
C PHE A 803 -41.89 -14.06 36.70
N MET A 804 -41.07 -14.41 35.71
CA MET A 804 -40.12 -13.48 35.07
C MET A 804 -40.59 -12.97 33.71
N GLY A 805 -41.65 -13.56 33.14
CA GLY A 805 -42.17 -13.14 31.84
C GLY A 805 -41.29 -13.58 30.67
N ASP A 806 -40.40 -12.71 30.21
CA ASP A 806 -39.62 -12.87 28.97
C ASP A 806 -38.40 -13.81 29.16
N TYR A 807 -38.62 -15.12 29.16
CA TYR A 807 -37.55 -16.12 29.34
C TYR A 807 -36.64 -16.31 28.11
N LEU A 808 -37.05 -15.84 26.92
CA LEU A 808 -36.22 -15.86 25.71
C LEU A 808 -35.38 -14.59 25.55
N GLY A 809 -35.74 -13.52 26.26
CA GLY A 809 -35.09 -12.22 26.16
C GLY A 809 -35.42 -11.49 24.85
N VAL A 810 -36.67 -11.58 24.39
CA VAL A 810 -37.20 -10.93 23.17
C VAL A 810 -36.91 -9.43 23.17
N ASP A 811 -36.98 -8.79 24.34
CA ASP A 811 -36.80 -7.34 24.47
C ASP A 811 -35.36 -6.95 24.90
N ASN A 812 -34.45 -7.93 25.03
CA ASN A 812 -33.06 -7.72 25.45
C ASN A 812 -32.09 -7.60 24.26
N ARG A 813 -31.48 -6.41 24.10
CA ARG A 813 -30.46 -6.12 23.08
C ARG A 813 -29.21 -7.02 23.21
N GLY A 814 -28.62 -7.38 22.07
CA GLY A 814 -27.47 -8.27 21.96
C GLY A 814 -27.81 -9.76 22.19
N GLY A 815 -29.10 -10.12 22.15
CA GLY A 815 -29.61 -11.42 22.57
C GLY A 815 -30.17 -12.30 21.44
N TYR A 816 -30.34 -13.59 21.74
CA TYR A 816 -31.09 -14.51 20.88
C TYR A 816 -32.57 -14.09 20.73
N GLY A 817 -33.17 -13.52 21.77
CA GLY A 817 -34.54 -13.02 21.71
C GLY A 817 -34.69 -11.80 20.79
N GLU A 818 -33.72 -10.88 20.72
CA GLU A 818 -33.71 -9.78 19.75
C GLU A 818 -33.74 -10.32 18.29
N HIS A 819 -33.02 -11.41 18.01
CA HIS A 819 -33.10 -12.08 16.71
C HIS A 819 -34.51 -12.63 16.44
N VAL A 820 -35.16 -13.25 17.44
CA VAL A 820 -36.56 -13.69 17.32
C VAL A 820 -37.48 -12.49 17.09
N ARG A 821 -37.30 -11.39 17.82
CA ARG A 821 -38.10 -10.16 17.72
C ARG A 821 -38.05 -9.57 16.31
N ASN A 822 -36.84 -9.49 15.75
CA ASN A 822 -36.59 -8.94 14.42
C ASN A 822 -37.11 -9.88 13.31
N SER A 823 -36.87 -11.20 13.41
CA SER A 823 -37.38 -12.17 12.42
C SER A 823 -38.90 -12.31 12.42
N VAL A 824 -39.57 -12.03 13.56
CA VAL A 824 -41.04 -12.06 13.70
C VAL A 824 -41.65 -10.66 13.48
N GLN A 825 -40.83 -9.63 13.25
CA GLN A 825 -41.23 -8.24 12.99
C GLN A 825 -42.16 -7.65 14.09
N ILE A 826 -41.88 -7.94 15.36
CA ILE A 826 -42.69 -7.45 16.49
C ILE A 826 -42.48 -5.92 16.66
N PRO A 827 -43.50 -5.07 16.44
CA PRO A 827 -43.35 -3.61 16.41
C PRO A 827 -42.74 -3.05 17.69
N ALA A 828 -41.93 -2.00 17.63
CA ALA A 828 -41.24 -1.45 18.82
C ALA A 828 -42.17 -0.98 19.97
N SER A 829 -43.46 -0.74 19.69
CA SER A 829 -44.48 -0.41 20.71
C SER A 829 -45.12 -1.63 21.40
N ASP A 830 -44.88 -2.84 20.89
CA ASP A 830 -45.37 -4.08 21.48
C ASP A 830 -44.33 -4.63 22.47
N GLN A 831 -44.50 -4.31 23.76
CA GLN A 831 -43.65 -4.84 24.83
C GLN A 831 -43.93 -6.33 25.03
N THR A 832 -42.88 -7.16 25.13
CA THR A 832 -43.01 -8.58 25.47
C THR A 832 -43.18 -8.73 26.98
N LEU A 833 -44.32 -9.30 27.40
CA LEU A 833 -44.66 -9.50 28.80
C LEU A 833 -44.45 -10.95 29.25
N PHE A 834 -44.51 -11.91 28.32
CA PHE A 834 -44.13 -13.29 28.56
C PHE A 834 -43.55 -13.93 27.30
N SER A 835 -42.50 -14.73 27.42
CA SER A 835 -41.99 -15.55 26.32
C SER A 835 -41.41 -16.87 26.82
N CYS A 836 -41.60 -17.97 26.08
CA CYS A 836 -41.01 -19.26 26.43
C CYS A 836 -40.91 -20.23 25.24
N ARG A 837 -40.30 -21.39 25.47
CA ARG A 837 -40.45 -22.56 24.59
C ARG A 837 -41.69 -23.36 24.99
N GLY A 838 -42.38 -23.92 24.01
CA GLY A 838 -43.53 -24.81 24.20
C GLY A 838 -43.71 -25.74 23.00
N GLU A 839 -44.84 -26.42 22.93
CA GLU A 839 -45.19 -27.29 21.81
C GLU A 839 -46.62 -27.00 21.34
N MET A 840 -46.89 -27.08 20.05
CA MET A 840 -48.25 -27.04 19.49
C MET A 840 -48.60 -28.38 18.86
N LEU A 841 -49.83 -28.86 19.05
CA LEU A 841 -50.31 -30.08 18.43
C LEU A 841 -50.60 -29.84 16.94
N VAL A 842 -49.77 -30.39 16.06
CA VAL A 842 -49.90 -30.24 14.60
C VAL A 842 -50.52 -31.51 13.99
N SER A 843 -51.62 -31.35 13.26
CA SER A 843 -52.17 -32.38 12.36
C SER A 843 -51.42 -32.39 11.03
N LYS A 844 -50.95 -33.56 10.59
CA LYS A 844 -50.43 -33.76 9.22
C LYS A 844 -51.43 -34.59 8.42
N LEU A 845 -51.54 -34.31 7.12
CA LEU A 845 -52.44 -35.05 6.23
C LEU A 845 -52.13 -36.56 6.29
N GLY A 846 -53.16 -37.39 6.45
CA GLY A 846 -53.02 -38.85 6.53
C GLY A 846 -52.27 -39.40 7.75
N ARG A 847 -51.98 -38.61 8.80
CA ARG A 847 -51.26 -39.06 10.00
C ARG A 847 -51.88 -38.54 11.30
N SER A 848 -51.66 -39.26 12.39
CA SER A 848 -52.07 -38.80 13.73
C SER A 848 -51.36 -37.51 14.12
N SER A 849 -52.09 -36.60 14.77
CA SER A 849 -51.56 -35.34 15.26
C SER A 849 -50.47 -35.58 16.32
N LYS A 850 -49.39 -34.81 16.29
CA LYS A 850 -48.28 -34.90 17.25
C LYS A 850 -47.88 -33.51 17.76
N PRO A 851 -47.37 -33.40 19.00
CA PRO A 851 -46.72 -32.19 19.46
C PRO A 851 -45.54 -31.82 18.55
N ASN A 852 -45.32 -30.52 18.36
CA ASN A 852 -44.25 -29.97 17.53
C ASN A 852 -43.71 -28.70 18.22
N PRO A 853 -42.39 -28.56 18.47
CA PRO A 853 -41.83 -27.41 19.18
C PRO A 853 -42.20 -26.06 18.55
N ARG A 854 -42.39 -25.06 19.42
CA ARG A 854 -42.67 -23.66 19.12
C ARG A 854 -41.99 -22.74 20.14
N LEU A 855 -41.77 -21.48 19.75
CA LEU A 855 -41.66 -20.39 20.72
C LEU A 855 -43.04 -19.75 20.89
N ILE A 856 -43.33 -19.32 22.11
CA ILE A 856 -44.54 -18.58 22.48
C ILE A 856 -44.05 -17.19 22.90
N VAL A 857 -44.64 -16.14 22.34
CA VAL A 857 -44.37 -14.74 22.74
C VAL A 857 -45.71 -14.02 22.93
N LEU A 858 -45.93 -13.49 24.13
CA LEU A 858 -47.09 -12.68 24.50
C LEU A 858 -46.64 -11.23 24.66
N THR A 859 -47.12 -10.36 23.78
CA THR A 859 -46.99 -8.90 23.94
C THR A 859 -48.21 -8.32 24.66
N ASN A 860 -48.17 -7.02 24.92
CA ASN A 860 -49.33 -6.24 25.37
C ASN A 860 -50.55 -6.27 24.42
N ARG A 861 -50.40 -6.66 23.14
CA ARG A 861 -51.49 -6.70 22.14
C ARG A 861 -51.72 -8.08 21.50
N ASN A 862 -50.68 -8.89 21.35
CA ASN A 862 -50.67 -10.05 20.46
C ASN A 862 -50.06 -11.29 21.13
N PHE A 863 -50.61 -12.46 20.81
CA PHE A 863 -50.04 -13.77 21.13
C PHE A 863 -49.46 -14.39 19.86
N TYR A 864 -48.13 -14.49 19.81
CA TYR A 864 -47.37 -15.06 18.70
C TYR A 864 -47.00 -16.53 18.98
N ILE A 865 -47.20 -17.37 17.98
CA ILE A 865 -46.69 -18.74 17.91
C ILE A 865 -45.63 -18.74 16.80
N VAL A 866 -44.39 -19.08 17.14
CA VAL A 866 -43.23 -18.94 16.25
C VAL A 866 -42.62 -20.31 15.97
N THR A 867 -42.41 -20.60 14.69
CA THR A 867 -41.73 -21.82 14.22
C THR A 867 -40.23 -21.55 14.05
N GLN A 868 -39.42 -22.58 14.32
CA GLN A 868 -38.00 -22.58 14.00
C GLN A 868 -37.66 -23.82 13.17
N SER A 869 -36.98 -23.62 12.05
CA SER A 869 -36.66 -24.68 11.09
C SER A 869 -35.29 -24.43 10.48
N ILE A 870 -34.48 -25.49 10.34
CA ILE A 870 -33.22 -25.42 9.61
C ILE A 870 -33.52 -25.73 8.14
N VAL A 871 -33.26 -24.75 7.27
CA VAL A 871 -33.44 -24.84 5.82
C VAL A 871 -32.11 -24.45 5.18
N ASN A 872 -31.61 -25.24 4.22
CA ASN A 872 -30.30 -25.02 3.58
C ASN A 872 -29.14 -24.79 4.57
N ASN A 873 -29.16 -25.52 5.69
CA ASN A 873 -28.22 -25.42 6.81
C ASN A 873 -28.21 -24.06 7.56
N GLN A 874 -29.20 -23.20 7.33
CA GLN A 874 -29.43 -21.94 8.04
C GLN A 874 -30.67 -22.02 8.94
N LEU A 875 -30.66 -21.32 10.08
CA LEU A 875 -31.80 -21.25 10.99
C LEU A 875 -32.81 -20.18 10.53
N GLN A 876 -33.98 -20.61 10.06
CA GLN A 876 -35.11 -19.72 9.82
C GLN A 876 -36.03 -19.67 11.05
N ILE A 877 -36.46 -18.47 11.41
CA ILE A 877 -37.38 -18.17 12.52
C ILE A 877 -38.53 -17.38 11.90
N LEU A 878 -39.77 -17.89 11.99
CA LEU A 878 -40.94 -17.32 11.32
C LEU A 878 -42.17 -17.37 12.22
N SER A 879 -43.05 -16.37 12.13
CA SER A 879 -44.36 -16.44 12.78
C SER A 879 -45.19 -17.56 12.11
N ASP A 880 -45.60 -18.55 12.90
CA ASP A 880 -46.57 -19.58 12.52
C ASP A 880 -47.98 -18.99 12.58
N ARG A 881 -48.24 -18.19 13.63
CA ARG A 881 -49.48 -17.45 13.87
C ARG A 881 -49.24 -16.20 14.72
N THR A 882 -49.92 -15.12 14.38
CA THR A 882 -50.10 -13.93 15.22
C THR A 882 -51.58 -13.82 15.57
N ILE A 883 -51.93 -13.83 16.85
CA ILE A 883 -53.32 -13.84 17.35
C ILE A 883 -53.53 -12.58 18.21
N PRO A 884 -54.28 -11.56 17.76
CA PRO A 884 -54.59 -10.39 18.58
C PRO A 884 -55.42 -10.79 19.80
N LEU A 885 -55.08 -10.29 21.00
CA LEU A 885 -55.66 -10.79 22.25
C LEU A 885 -57.18 -10.66 22.33
N GLY A 886 -57.75 -9.59 21.76
CA GLY A 886 -59.20 -9.39 21.67
C GLY A 886 -59.96 -10.40 20.77
N THR A 887 -59.25 -11.25 20.02
CA THR A 887 -59.86 -12.33 19.22
C THR A 887 -59.97 -13.66 19.97
N ILE A 888 -59.35 -13.79 21.14
CA ILE A 888 -59.37 -15.01 21.95
C ILE A 888 -60.65 -14.99 22.79
N LYS A 889 -61.65 -15.78 22.38
CA LYS A 889 -62.98 -15.85 22.99
C LYS A 889 -63.01 -16.66 24.28
N PHE A 890 -62.15 -17.68 24.38
CA PHE A 890 -61.94 -18.46 25.60
C PHE A 890 -60.57 -19.14 25.60
N ILE A 891 -60.13 -19.57 26.78
CA ILE A 891 -58.97 -20.43 26.98
C ILE A 891 -59.44 -21.74 27.61
N GLY A 892 -59.24 -22.88 26.95
CA GLY A 892 -59.59 -24.20 27.48
C GLY A 892 -58.40 -24.89 28.12
N THR A 893 -58.55 -25.48 29.30
CA THR A 893 -57.53 -26.33 29.95
C THR A 893 -58.21 -27.45 30.74
N SER A 894 -57.51 -28.56 30.97
CA SER A 894 -58.07 -29.62 31.82
C SER A 894 -58.02 -29.27 33.31
N ASN A 895 -58.70 -30.05 34.17
CA ASN A 895 -58.62 -30.00 35.63
C ASN A 895 -57.47 -30.83 36.25
N LEU A 896 -56.76 -31.66 35.47
CA LEU A 896 -55.58 -32.42 35.92
C LEU A 896 -54.30 -31.55 35.93
N ARG A 897 -53.15 -32.11 36.33
CA ARG A 897 -51.89 -31.32 36.51
C ARG A 897 -51.16 -30.87 35.23
N ASP A 898 -51.77 -31.10 34.07
CA ASP A 898 -51.13 -30.97 32.76
C ASP A 898 -50.68 -29.55 32.41
N ASP A 899 -49.79 -29.47 31.42
CA ASP A 899 -49.31 -28.22 30.82
C ASP A 899 -50.10 -27.79 29.55
N TRP A 900 -51.16 -28.52 29.18
CA TRP A 900 -51.92 -28.35 27.92
C TRP A 900 -53.07 -27.33 27.97
N PHE A 901 -53.27 -26.53 26.91
CA PHE A 901 -54.38 -25.59 26.77
C PHE A 901 -54.73 -25.27 25.31
N SER A 902 -55.99 -24.91 25.05
CA SER A 902 -56.46 -24.37 23.78
C SER A 902 -56.70 -22.87 23.86
N LEU A 903 -56.54 -22.17 22.73
CA LEU A 903 -57.04 -20.80 22.54
C LEU A 903 -58.22 -20.82 21.57
N GLY A 904 -59.42 -20.57 22.06
CA GLY A 904 -60.63 -20.50 21.25
C GLY A 904 -60.70 -19.17 20.49
N VAL A 905 -60.16 -19.12 19.27
CA VAL A 905 -60.21 -17.93 18.40
C VAL A 905 -61.40 -18.03 17.46
N GLY A 906 -61.62 -19.21 16.87
CA GLY A 906 -62.73 -19.45 15.94
C GLY A 906 -62.64 -18.64 14.64
N ALA A 907 -61.43 -18.37 14.16
CA ALA A 907 -61.20 -17.62 12.92
C ALA A 907 -61.63 -18.43 11.68
N PRO A 908 -62.25 -17.80 10.66
CA PRO A 908 -62.61 -18.49 9.42
C PRO A 908 -61.34 -18.96 8.70
N GLY A 909 -61.26 -20.27 8.43
CA GLY A 909 -60.16 -20.90 7.67
C GLY A 909 -59.06 -21.56 8.49
N GLN A 910 -58.92 -21.31 9.79
CA GLN A 910 -57.88 -21.94 10.63
C GLN A 910 -58.46 -22.71 11.85
N PRO A 911 -57.86 -23.85 12.25
CA PRO A 911 -58.22 -24.53 13.50
C PRO A 911 -57.59 -23.81 14.71
N ASP A 912 -58.25 -23.86 15.86
CA ASP A 912 -57.72 -23.31 17.12
C ASP A 912 -56.40 -24.00 17.53
N PRO A 913 -55.40 -23.28 18.05
CA PRO A 913 -54.15 -23.90 18.50
C PRO A 913 -54.36 -24.61 19.85
N LEU A 914 -53.90 -25.86 19.93
CA LEU A 914 -53.78 -26.64 21.16
C LEU A 914 -52.30 -26.75 21.52
N ILE A 915 -51.91 -26.20 22.67
CA ILE A 915 -50.52 -25.86 23.04
C ILE A 915 -50.17 -26.53 24.38
N SER A 916 -48.93 -26.98 24.54
CA SER A 916 -48.34 -27.37 25.83
C SER A 916 -47.29 -26.33 26.27
N CYS A 917 -47.37 -25.87 27.53
CA CYS A 917 -46.46 -24.88 28.10
C CYS A 917 -46.20 -25.14 29.60
N ILE A 918 -44.96 -25.46 29.95
CA ILE A 918 -44.50 -25.72 31.34
C ILE A 918 -44.72 -24.50 32.27
N PHE A 919 -44.85 -23.31 31.68
CA PHE A 919 -45.13 -22.07 32.40
C PHE A 919 -46.59 -21.61 32.28
N LYS A 920 -47.54 -22.46 31.86
CA LYS A 920 -48.96 -22.14 31.62
C LYS A 920 -49.62 -21.26 32.71
N THR A 921 -49.38 -21.52 33.99
CA THR A 921 -49.91 -20.70 35.10
C THR A 921 -49.47 -19.24 35.02
N GLU A 922 -48.23 -18.99 34.65
CA GLU A 922 -47.65 -17.64 34.50
C GLU A 922 -48.18 -16.96 33.26
N LEU A 923 -48.20 -17.67 32.12
CA LEU A 923 -48.84 -17.19 30.89
C LEU A 923 -50.29 -16.75 31.14
N PHE A 924 -51.10 -17.58 31.81
CA PHE A 924 -52.48 -17.23 32.18
C PHE A 924 -52.58 -16.04 33.14
N THR A 925 -51.56 -15.79 33.96
CA THR A 925 -51.51 -14.63 34.86
C THR A 925 -51.32 -13.34 34.07
N HIS A 926 -50.40 -13.33 33.10
CA HIS A 926 -50.22 -12.21 32.17
C HIS A 926 -51.44 -12.02 31.28
N MET A 927 -52.01 -13.09 30.70
CA MET A 927 -53.21 -13.01 29.86
C MET A 927 -54.43 -12.48 30.64
N LYS A 928 -54.65 -12.90 31.90
CA LYS A 928 -55.72 -12.34 32.75
C LYS A 928 -55.51 -10.85 33.05
N GLY A 929 -54.26 -10.39 33.15
CA GLY A 929 -53.94 -8.98 33.34
C GLY A 929 -54.13 -8.11 32.09
N LEU A 930 -54.06 -8.70 30.89
CA LEU A 930 -54.21 -8.01 29.60
C LEU A 930 -55.64 -8.06 29.04
N MET A 931 -56.34 -9.19 29.23
CA MET A 931 -57.69 -9.43 28.72
C MET A 931 -58.76 -9.04 29.76
N THR A 932 -58.61 -7.88 30.39
CA THR A 932 -59.57 -7.39 31.39
C THR A 932 -60.98 -7.30 30.81
N GLY A 933 -61.96 -7.89 31.49
CA GLY A 933 -63.35 -8.00 31.03
C GLY A 933 -63.63 -9.07 29.96
N ILE A 934 -62.62 -9.64 29.30
CA ILE A 934 -62.78 -10.61 28.18
C ILE A 934 -62.19 -11.99 28.50
N PHE A 935 -61.41 -12.13 29.57
CA PHE A 935 -60.74 -13.39 29.96
C PHE A 935 -61.68 -14.51 30.45
N ASP A 936 -62.20 -15.32 29.53
CA ASP A 936 -62.84 -16.61 29.82
C ASP A 936 -61.79 -17.74 29.92
N LEU A 937 -61.71 -18.40 31.08
CA LEU A 937 -60.82 -19.54 31.34
C LEU A 937 -61.64 -20.76 31.81
N ARG A 938 -61.90 -21.65 30.85
CA ARG A 938 -62.68 -22.89 31.00
C ARG A 938 -61.80 -24.01 31.50
N ILE A 939 -62.22 -24.64 32.60
CA ILE A 939 -61.48 -25.71 33.27
C ILE A 939 -62.42 -26.90 33.50
N GLY A 940 -62.09 -28.07 32.96
CA GLY A 940 -62.93 -29.26 33.04
C GLY A 940 -62.19 -30.57 32.76
N PRO A 941 -62.87 -31.73 32.70
CA PRO A 941 -62.23 -33.04 32.46
C PRO A 941 -61.80 -33.27 31.00
N THR A 942 -62.00 -32.27 30.12
CA THR A 942 -61.64 -32.31 28.70
C THR A 942 -61.23 -30.91 28.22
N ILE A 943 -60.51 -30.83 27.10
CA ILE A 943 -60.13 -29.56 26.45
C ILE A 943 -60.84 -29.45 25.11
N GLU A 944 -61.66 -28.40 24.95
CA GLU A 944 -62.38 -28.09 23.72
C GLU A 944 -61.55 -27.18 22.80
N TYR A 945 -61.57 -27.43 21.50
CA TYR A 945 -60.93 -26.59 20.48
C TYR A 945 -61.53 -26.82 19.08
N ASN A 946 -61.59 -25.82 18.21
CA ASN A 946 -62.04 -25.99 16.83
C ASN A 946 -60.97 -26.70 16.00
N LYS A 947 -61.09 -28.03 15.81
CA LYS A 947 -60.16 -28.84 15.00
C LYS A 947 -60.31 -28.62 13.50
N LYS A 948 -61.45 -28.09 13.07
CA LYS A 948 -61.68 -27.43 11.78
C LYS A 948 -62.57 -26.19 12.03
N PRO A 949 -62.57 -25.17 11.16
CA PRO A 949 -63.53 -24.07 11.26
C PRO A 949 -64.97 -24.60 11.42
N GLY A 950 -65.69 -24.10 12.43
CA GLY A 950 -67.05 -24.54 12.75
C GLY A 950 -67.21 -25.96 13.30
N LYS A 951 -66.14 -26.71 13.58
CA LYS A 951 -66.20 -28.05 14.19
C LYS A 951 -65.31 -28.14 15.44
N ILE A 952 -65.94 -27.94 16.59
CA ILE A 952 -65.38 -28.19 17.92
C ILE A 952 -65.01 -29.68 18.02
N ALA A 953 -63.83 -29.96 18.55
CA ALA A 953 -63.38 -31.28 18.95
C ALA A 953 -62.99 -31.26 20.43
N VAL A 954 -63.19 -32.40 21.09
CA VAL A 954 -62.96 -32.59 22.52
C VAL A 954 -61.76 -33.50 22.72
N VAL A 955 -60.73 -33.02 23.44
CA VAL A 955 -59.58 -33.83 23.86
C VAL A 955 -59.82 -34.30 25.29
N LYS A 956 -59.86 -35.61 25.51
CA LYS A 956 -60.03 -36.17 26.86
C LYS A 956 -58.72 -36.10 27.63
N THR A 957 -58.76 -35.86 28.93
CA THR A 957 -57.57 -35.95 29.79
C THR A 957 -57.76 -37.06 30.82
N LEU A 958 -56.87 -38.04 30.82
CA LEU A 958 -56.92 -39.19 31.72
C LEU A 958 -55.73 -39.15 32.70
N LYS A 959 -56.01 -39.49 33.95
CA LYS A 959 -54.99 -39.62 35.00
C LYS A 959 -54.36 -41.02 34.90
N ASP A 960 -53.08 -41.06 34.56
CA ASP A 960 -52.35 -42.29 34.21
C ASP A 960 -51.09 -42.43 35.07
N PRO A 961 -51.09 -43.33 36.07
CA PRO A 961 -49.94 -43.54 36.96
C PRO A 961 -48.66 -44.01 36.24
N ALA A 962 -48.77 -44.58 35.04
CA ALA A 962 -47.62 -45.07 34.28
C ALA A 962 -46.84 -43.96 33.56
N VAL A 963 -47.33 -42.71 33.55
CA VAL A 963 -46.67 -41.55 32.93
C VAL A 963 -45.67 -40.91 33.91
N PRO A 964 -44.35 -41.12 33.74
CA PRO A 964 -43.39 -40.89 34.82
C PRO A 964 -42.97 -39.43 35.01
N ARG A 965 -43.14 -38.55 34.00
CA ARG A 965 -42.60 -37.19 34.05
C ARG A 965 -43.42 -36.13 33.30
N ASP A 966 -43.60 -36.31 31.99
CA ASP A 966 -44.17 -35.33 31.07
C ASP A 966 -45.40 -35.92 30.35
N ASP A 967 -46.37 -35.08 29.99
CA ASP A 967 -47.71 -35.51 29.59
C ASP A 967 -47.75 -36.10 28.16
N LEU A 968 -48.40 -37.25 27.97
CA LEU A 968 -48.40 -37.99 26.70
C LEU A 968 -49.70 -37.82 25.92
N TYR A 969 -49.66 -37.16 24.77
CA TYR A 969 -50.79 -37.12 23.82
C TYR A 969 -50.84 -38.37 22.94
N LYS A 970 -51.98 -39.09 22.96
CA LYS A 970 -52.25 -40.29 22.15
C LYS A 970 -53.70 -40.26 21.65
N SER A 971 -53.88 -40.22 20.33
CA SER A 971 -55.17 -40.44 19.64
C SER A 971 -56.39 -39.62 20.12
N GLY A 972 -56.19 -38.38 20.60
CA GLY A 972 -57.27 -37.54 21.13
C GLY A 972 -57.42 -37.56 22.66
N THR A 973 -56.54 -38.29 23.35
CA THR A 973 -56.42 -38.32 24.80
C THR A 973 -55.06 -37.80 25.24
N ILE A 974 -55.01 -37.01 26.32
CA ILE A 974 -53.77 -36.66 27.03
C ILE A 974 -53.70 -37.52 28.29
N HIS A 975 -52.63 -38.30 28.42
CA HIS A 975 -52.32 -39.11 29.61
C HIS A 975 -51.43 -38.29 30.56
N VAL A 976 -51.87 -38.13 31.80
CA VAL A 976 -51.31 -37.20 32.78
C VAL A 976 -50.98 -37.93 34.08
N GLY A 977 -49.72 -37.93 34.50
CA GLY A 977 -49.31 -38.51 35.79
C GLY A 977 -49.90 -37.76 37.00
N PRO A 978 -49.82 -38.30 38.23
CA PRO A 978 -50.46 -37.71 39.41
C PRO A 978 -49.97 -36.28 39.74
N GLY A 979 -50.92 -35.38 40.02
CA GLY A 979 -50.68 -34.01 40.49
C GLY A 979 -50.77 -33.82 42.00
N GLU A 980 -50.38 -32.62 42.45
CA GLU A 980 -50.72 -32.13 43.79
C GLU A 980 -52.18 -31.59 43.79
N PRO A 981 -52.92 -31.64 44.91
CA PRO A 981 -54.31 -31.17 44.99
C PRO A 981 -54.56 -29.72 44.49
N PRO A 982 -55.75 -29.38 43.97
CA PRO A 982 -56.03 -28.05 43.41
C PRO A 982 -55.90 -26.86 44.38
N ASN A 983 -55.97 -27.12 45.68
CA ASN A 983 -55.77 -26.15 46.78
C ASN A 983 -54.29 -26.03 47.23
N SER A 984 -53.34 -26.69 46.56
CA SER A 984 -51.91 -26.65 46.93
C SER A 984 -51.29 -25.27 46.74
N VAL A 985 -50.79 -24.70 47.83
CA VAL A 985 -50.15 -23.37 47.89
C VAL A 985 -48.62 -23.48 47.73
N SER A 986 -47.98 -22.41 47.25
CA SER A 986 -46.52 -22.31 47.20
C SER A 986 -45.90 -22.34 48.60
N ARG A 987 -44.79 -23.07 48.78
CA ARG A 987 -43.99 -22.96 50.02
C ARG A 987 -43.27 -21.60 50.05
N PRO A 988 -42.95 -21.03 51.22
CA PRO A 988 -42.19 -19.78 51.31
C PRO A 988 -40.83 -19.86 50.59
N THR A 989 -40.38 -18.74 50.02
CA THR A 989 -39.05 -18.60 49.42
C THR A 989 -37.97 -18.90 50.48
N PRO A 990 -37.04 -19.85 50.26
CA PRO A 990 -35.99 -20.14 51.23
C PRO A 990 -35.13 -18.90 51.51
N LYS A 991 -35.01 -18.49 52.78
CA LYS A 991 -34.12 -17.39 53.18
C LYS A 991 -32.67 -17.74 52.79
N PRO A 992 -31.91 -16.82 52.17
CA PRO A 992 -30.53 -17.09 51.79
C PRO A 992 -29.69 -17.34 53.05
N ARG A 993 -28.97 -18.48 53.11
CA ARG A 993 -28.03 -18.74 54.20
C ARG A 993 -26.97 -17.64 54.22
N ALA A 994 -26.85 -16.94 55.34
CA ALA A 994 -25.79 -15.98 55.57
C ALA A 994 -24.43 -16.68 55.44
N LYS A 995 -23.67 -16.35 54.39
CA LYS A 995 -22.26 -16.73 54.29
C LYS A 995 -21.46 -15.63 54.95
N PRO A 996 -20.63 -15.91 55.97
CA PRO A 996 -19.78 -14.88 56.56
C PRO A 996 -18.88 -14.27 55.48
N ALA A 997 -18.73 -12.96 55.52
CA ALA A 997 -17.85 -12.26 54.59
C ALA A 997 -16.41 -12.72 54.84
N LYS A 998 -15.78 -13.35 53.84
CA LYS A 998 -14.33 -13.54 53.88
C LYS A 998 -13.68 -12.16 53.77
N ALA A 999 -12.99 -11.74 54.83
CA ALA A 999 -12.20 -10.52 54.82
C ALA A 999 -11.20 -10.55 53.65
N ILE A 1000 -11.01 -9.40 53.00
CA ILE A 1000 -10.02 -9.25 51.92
C ILE A 1000 -8.66 -8.94 52.57
N THR A 1001 -8.14 -9.90 53.32
CA THR A 1001 -6.79 -9.87 53.87
C THR A 1001 -5.81 -10.50 52.87
N SER A 1002 -4.78 -9.72 52.51
CA SER A 1002 -3.70 -10.00 51.54
C SER A 1002 -4.13 -10.38 50.11
N GLY A 1003 -3.63 -9.61 49.14
CA GLY A 1003 -3.87 -9.85 47.72
C GLY A 1003 -3.06 -11.04 47.20
N GLY A 1004 -3.74 -12.14 46.86
CA GLY A 1004 -3.14 -13.36 46.30
C GLY A 1004 -2.65 -13.22 44.84
N LEU A 1005 -1.76 -12.25 44.58
CA LEU A 1005 -0.85 -12.29 43.44
C LEU A 1005 0.21 -13.37 43.69
N LEU A 1006 0.70 -14.00 42.61
CA LEU A 1006 1.58 -15.18 42.62
C LEU A 1006 0.95 -16.45 43.24
N LYS A 1007 0.20 -17.20 42.42
CA LYS A 1007 0.14 -18.67 42.63
C LYS A 1007 1.55 -19.23 42.46
N LYS A 1008 2.06 -19.97 43.47
CA LYS A 1008 3.25 -20.81 43.28
C LYS A 1008 2.98 -21.82 42.15
N SER A 1009 3.93 -21.94 41.22
CA SER A 1009 3.87 -22.97 40.18
C SER A 1009 4.14 -24.33 40.79
N VAL A 1010 3.26 -25.30 40.58
CA VAL A 1010 3.48 -26.69 40.97
C VAL A 1010 3.98 -27.44 39.74
N ASN A 1011 5.29 -27.30 39.48
CA ASN A 1011 6.20 -28.32 38.95
C ASN A 1011 7.52 -27.66 38.51
N GLY A 1012 8.62 -28.11 39.11
CA GLY A 1012 9.99 -27.64 38.88
C GLY A 1012 10.91 -28.23 39.94
N LYS A 1013 11.72 -29.22 39.56
CA LYS A 1013 12.81 -29.76 40.40
C LYS A 1013 14.06 -28.89 40.23
N LEU A 1014 15.07 -29.15 41.08
CA LEU A 1014 16.32 -28.38 41.28
C LEU A 1014 16.13 -27.16 42.20
N SER A 1015 16.97 -26.93 43.21
CA SER A 1015 17.94 -27.83 43.86
C SER A 1015 18.12 -27.42 45.32
N SER A 1016 18.29 -28.39 46.23
CA SER A 1016 18.36 -28.16 47.68
C SER A 1016 19.73 -28.48 48.24
N GLN A 1017 20.61 -27.47 48.32
CA GLN A 1017 21.90 -27.50 49.02
C GLN A 1017 22.18 -26.13 49.65
N ALA A 1018 23.20 -26.04 50.51
CA ALA A 1018 23.60 -24.85 51.26
C ALA A 1018 22.54 -24.29 52.26
N ARG A 1019 22.26 -25.06 53.32
CA ARG A 1019 21.90 -24.50 54.63
C ARG A 1019 22.95 -24.95 55.66
N GLY A 1020 23.71 -24.01 56.22
CA GLY A 1020 24.60 -24.31 57.35
C GLY A 1020 25.72 -23.30 57.58
N ARG A 1021 25.47 -22.27 58.41
CA ARG A 1021 26.37 -21.79 59.48
C ARG A 1021 25.77 -20.62 60.30
N THR A 1022 25.36 -20.94 61.53
CA THR A 1022 25.72 -20.27 62.80
C THR A 1022 25.85 -18.72 62.91
N THR A 1023 24.92 -18.13 63.70
CA THR A 1023 25.15 -17.13 64.79
C THR A 1023 25.70 -15.71 64.48
N PRO A 1024 25.61 -14.70 65.39
CA PRO A 1024 25.06 -14.70 66.77
C PRO A 1024 23.94 -13.64 67.07
N GLN A 1025 23.41 -13.67 68.30
CA GLN A 1025 22.61 -12.60 68.94
C GLN A 1025 23.47 -11.77 69.91
N PRO A 1026 23.02 -10.55 70.27
CA PRO A 1026 23.23 -10.00 71.63
C PRO A 1026 21.95 -9.95 72.49
N GLN A 1027 22.16 -9.90 73.81
CA GLN A 1027 21.26 -10.18 74.96
C GLN A 1027 20.24 -9.05 75.32
N ALA A 1028 19.62 -9.10 76.53
CA ALA A 1028 18.42 -8.32 76.92
C ALA A 1028 18.24 -8.08 78.44
N ARG A 1029 17.19 -7.29 78.81
CA ARG A 1029 16.62 -6.96 80.17
C ARG A 1029 17.37 -5.89 81.01
N PRO A 1030 16.79 -5.34 82.12
CA PRO A 1030 15.40 -5.41 82.70
C PRO A 1030 14.65 -4.03 82.68
N VAL A 1031 13.32 -3.83 82.89
CA VAL A 1031 12.31 -4.19 83.94
C VAL A 1031 12.57 -3.45 85.28
N PRO A 1032 11.63 -2.72 85.96
CA PRO A 1032 10.22 -3.05 86.34
C PRO A 1032 9.20 -1.87 86.09
N ARG A 1033 8.01 -1.63 86.73
CA ARG A 1033 7.25 -2.30 87.83
C ARG A 1033 5.69 -2.41 87.63
N GLN A 1034 4.83 -1.76 88.44
CA GLN A 1034 3.43 -2.21 88.74
C GLN A 1034 2.40 -1.09 89.09
N LEU A 1035 1.11 -1.48 88.98
CA LEU A 1035 -0.21 -0.97 89.52
C LEU A 1035 -0.21 -0.40 90.97
N PRO A 1036 -1.30 0.24 91.50
CA PRO A 1036 -2.72 0.38 91.04
C PRO A 1036 -3.22 1.86 90.94
N GLY A 1037 -4.52 2.24 90.81
CA GLY A 1037 -5.78 1.53 90.47
C GLY A 1037 -7.03 1.95 91.31
N GLY A 1038 -8.17 2.25 90.66
CA GLY A 1038 -9.48 2.68 91.24
C GLY A 1038 -9.99 4.04 90.70
N GLY A 1039 -11.28 4.38 90.62
CA GLY A 1039 -12.53 3.60 90.80
C GLY A 1039 -13.82 4.46 90.67
N SER A 1040 -14.83 3.99 89.90
CA SER A 1040 -16.12 4.67 89.58
C SER A 1040 -16.00 5.95 88.70
N SER A 1041 -17.03 6.47 88.01
CA SER A 1041 -18.47 6.14 87.92
C SER A 1041 -19.06 6.40 86.51
N THR A 1042 -20.30 5.95 86.27
CA THR A 1042 -21.33 6.32 85.25
C THR A 1042 -20.95 7.17 84.01
N VAL A 1043 -21.24 6.78 82.75
CA VAL A 1043 -22.58 6.64 82.11
C VAL A 1043 -23.32 8.00 82.03
N SER A 1044 -23.81 8.53 80.89
CA SER A 1044 -24.27 7.92 79.63
C SER A 1044 -24.06 8.81 78.37
N SER A 1045 -24.52 8.31 77.22
CA SER A 1045 -24.75 9.01 75.95
C SER A 1045 -25.80 10.14 76.08
N ASN A 1046 -26.07 11.02 75.09
CA ASN A 1046 -26.73 10.73 73.80
C ASN A 1046 -26.60 11.93 72.78
N PRO A 1047 -27.26 11.98 71.60
CA PRO A 1047 -26.63 12.53 70.38
C PRO A 1047 -27.43 13.64 69.65
N SER A 1048 -26.97 14.00 68.42
CA SER A 1048 -27.77 14.60 67.32
C SER A 1048 -28.17 16.09 67.50
N THR A 1049 -28.46 16.93 66.48
CA THR A 1049 -28.47 16.81 64.99
C THR A 1049 -28.54 18.20 64.30
N VAL A 1050 -28.06 18.29 63.03
CA VAL A 1050 -28.65 19.06 61.88
C VAL A 1050 -28.44 20.60 61.72
N MET A 1051 -27.81 20.97 60.57
CA MET A 1051 -27.89 22.23 59.77
C MET A 1051 -27.37 23.56 60.38
N PRO A 1052 -27.15 24.65 59.57
CA PRO A 1052 -26.55 24.73 58.23
C PRO A 1052 -25.39 25.77 58.15
N ALA A 1053 -24.90 26.09 56.94
CA ALA A 1053 -23.65 26.84 56.68
C ALA A 1053 -23.73 28.38 56.76
N ALA A 1054 -22.60 29.06 57.05
CA ALA A 1054 -21.96 30.09 56.18
C ALA A 1054 -20.75 30.84 56.85
N ILE A 1055 -20.07 31.71 56.05
CA ILE A 1055 -19.18 32.85 56.42
C ILE A 1055 -17.65 32.59 56.57
N LYS A 1056 -16.84 33.63 56.24
CA LYS A 1056 -15.35 33.77 56.23
C LYS A 1056 -14.95 35.02 57.09
N PRO A 1057 -13.75 35.66 56.97
CA PRO A 1057 -12.33 35.27 56.72
C PRO A 1057 -11.39 35.77 57.87
N VAL A 1058 -10.05 35.89 57.66
CA VAL A 1058 -9.14 37.06 58.00
C VAL A 1058 -7.64 36.67 58.21
N THR A 1059 -6.76 37.04 57.24
CA THR A 1059 -5.31 37.52 57.26
C THR A 1059 -4.22 37.00 58.25
N PRO A 1060 -2.92 37.46 58.26
CA PRO A 1060 -2.03 38.16 57.28
C PRO A 1060 -0.56 37.60 57.16
N VAL A 1061 0.34 38.34 56.46
CA VAL A 1061 1.83 38.48 56.71
C VAL A 1061 2.75 37.28 56.33
N LEU A 1062 4.04 37.34 55.89
CA LEU A 1062 5.02 38.23 55.17
C LEU A 1062 6.15 37.26 54.62
N GLN A 1063 7.27 37.54 53.91
CA GLN A 1063 7.99 38.68 53.27
C GLN A 1063 8.76 38.07 52.02
N GLN A 1064 9.88 38.50 51.38
CA GLN A 1064 10.90 39.58 51.48
C GLN A 1064 11.43 39.97 50.06
N GLN A 1065 12.70 40.42 49.91
CA GLN A 1065 13.31 41.04 48.70
C GLN A 1065 14.87 41.15 48.85
N PRO A 1066 15.67 41.88 48.02
CA PRO A 1066 15.45 42.60 46.73
C PRO A 1066 16.20 41.89 45.56
N MET A 1067 16.77 42.43 44.46
CA MET A 1067 17.00 43.73 43.74
C MET A 1067 17.28 43.34 42.24
N SER A 1068 17.64 44.09 41.18
CA SER A 1068 17.72 45.48 40.65
C SER A 1068 18.04 45.33 39.13
N ASN A 1069 17.89 46.23 38.14
CA ASN A 1069 17.35 47.59 37.93
C ASN A 1069 16.31 47.52 36.76
N GLY A 1070 15.89 48.50 35.91
CA GLY A 1070 16.31 49.86 35.52
C GLY A 1070 17.34 49.86 34.37
N TYR A 1071 17.20 50.58 33.23
CA TYR A 1071 16.24 51.61 32.77
C TYR A 1071 16.02 51.51 31.23
N GLY A 1072 15.02 52.12 30.57
CA GLY A 1072 13.82 52.81 31.08
C GLY A 1072 13.26 53.93 30.16
N GLY A 1073 11.94 53.92 29.90
CA GLY A 1073 11.13 55.13 29.60
C GLY A 1073 10.89 55.52 28.12
N ASN A 1074 9.89 56.37 27.80
CA ASN A 1074 8.72 56.81 28.59
C ASN A 1074 7.64 57.52 27.73
N GLN A 1075 6.44 57.72 28.32
CA GLN A 1075 5.40 58.75 28.11
C GLN A 1075 3.99 58.30 27.68
N GLN A 1076 3.00 59.07 28.15
CA GLN A 1076 1.55 58.87 28.07
C GLN A 1076 0.87 60.20 27.71
N ARG A 1077 -0.39 60.21 27.25
CA ARG A 1077 -1.46 61.04 27.86
C ARG A 1077 -2.89 60.76 27.38
N ASN A 1078 -3.80 60.90 28.35
CA ASN A 1078 -5.23 61.28 28.39
C ASN A 1078 -6.02 61.49 27.07
N SER A 1079 -7.31 61.12 26.89
CA SER A 1079 -8.48 60.81 27.76
C SER A 1079 -9.55 61.94 27.91
N MET A 1080 -10.78 61.53 28.28
CA MET A 1080 -12.09 62.25 28.23
C MET A 1080 -12.77 62.30 26.83
N GLY A 1081 -14.11 62.22 26.71
CA GLY A 1081 -15.15 61.94 27.72
C GLY A 1081 -16.61 62.09 27.21
N SER A 1082 -17.60 61.71 28.04
CA SER A 1082 -19.08 61.80 27.84
C SER A 1082 -19.74 60.81 26.83
N SER A 1083 -21.00 60.36 26.97
CA SER A 1083 -21.88 60.30 28.17
C SER A 1083 -23.09 59.31 28.05
N VAL A 1084 -23.40 58.63 29.17
CA VAL A 1084 -24.74 58.26 29.72
C VAL A 1084 -25.73 57.36 28.91
N ALA A 1085 -25.83 56.12 29.41
CA ALA A 1085 -27.04 55.28 29.66
C ALA A 1085 -28.22 55.14 28.68
N SER A 1086 -28.49 53.87 28.30
CA SER A 1086 -29.81 53.24 28.50
C SER A 1086 -29.65 51.73 28.70
N THR A 1087 -30.62 51.06 29.35
CA THR A 1087 -30.56 49.62 29.66
C THR A 1087 -31.30 48.76 28.63
N ARG A 1088 -30.59 47.81 28.00
CA ARG A 1088 -31.23 46.68 27.30
C ARG A 1088 -30.35 45.42 27.35
N ALA A 1089 -30.99 44.27 27.16
CA ALA A 1089 -30.40 42.94 27.31
C ALA A 1089 -29.28 42.65 26.29
N PRO A 1090 -28.34 41.73 26.59
CA PRO A 1090 -27.32 41.30 25.63
C PRO A 1090 -27.96 40.70 24.37
N PRO A 1091 -27.37 40.92 23.17
CA PRO A 1091 -27.84 40.30 21.93
C PRO A 1091 -27.67 38.78 21.95
N PRO A 1092 -28.46 38.04 21.16
CA PRO A 1092 -28.44 36.57 21.15
C PRO A 1092 -27.11 36.01 20.61
N PRO A 1093 -26.76 34.75 20.96
CA PRO A 1093 -25.64 34.05 20.34
C PRO A 1093 -25.85 33.91 18.81
N PRO A 1094 -24.76 33.81 18.02
CA PRO A 1094 -24.86 33.61 16.58
C PRO A 1094 -25.64 32.32 16.25
N PRO A 1095 -26.36 32.28 15.12
CA PRO A 1095 -27.17 31.13 14.75
C PRO A 1095 -26.32 29.86 14.60
N PRO A 1096 -26.86 28.68 14.95
CA PRO A 1096 -26.15 27.42 14.72
C PRO A 1096 -25.87 27.23 13.22
N PRO A 1097 -24.76 26.58 12.85
CA PRO A 1097 -24.48 26.26 11.45
C PRO A 1097 -25.62 25.40 10.87
N PRO A 1098 -25.93 25.55 9.56
CA PRO A 1098 -27.01 24.82 8.93
C PRO A 1098 -26.82 23.30 9.09
N ALA A 1099 -27.92 22.61 9.37
CA ALA A 1099 -27.88 21.16 9.58
C ALA A 1099 -27.32 20.45 8.34
N ALA A 1100 -26.37 19.54 8.55
CA ALA A 1100 -25.73 18.80 7.47
C ALA A 1100 -26.79 18.03 6.65
N THR A 1101 -26.80 18.27 5.34
CA THR A 1101 -27.66 17.55 4.40
C THR A 1101 -27.37 16.05 4.49
N PRO A 1102 -28.37 15.17 4.65
CA PRO A 1102 -28.13 13.74 4.59
C PRO A 1102 -27.62 13.37 3.20
N SER A 1103 -26.60 12.52 3.14
CA SER A 1103 -26.05 12.00 1.90
C SER A 1103 -27.14 11.29 1.09
N GLN A 1104 -27.38 11.73 -0.15
CA GLN A 1104 -28.27 11.03 -1.07
C GLN A 1104 -27.52 9.87 -1.73
N ASP A 1105 -28.08 8.67 -1.62
CA ASP A 1105 -27.55 7.49 -2.29
C ASP A 1105 -27.65 7.65 -3.83
N PRO A 1106 -26.66 7.22 -4.62
CA PRO A 1106 -26.62 7.49 -6.06
C PRO A 1106 -27.76 6.80 -6.80
N MET A 1107 -28.53 7.56 -7.58
CA MET A 1107 -29.69 7.08 -8.32
C MET A 1107 -29.41 6.88 -9.80
N ALA A 1108 -30.07 5.89 -10.39
CA ALA A 1108 -29.99 5.56 -11.81
C ALA A 1108 -31.37 5.27 -12.40
N ARG A 1109 -31.53 5.47 -13.71
CA ARG A 1109 -32.80 5.34 -14.43
C ARG A 1109 -32.74 4.23 -15.47
N ALA A 1110 -33.73 3.34 -15.48
CA ALA A 1110 -33.86 2.25 -16.46
C ALA A 1110 -34.17 2.78 -17.88
N LEU A 1111 -33.44 2.29 -18.88
CA LEU A 1111 -33.52 2.81 -20.26
C LEU A 1111 -34.64 2.20 -21.11
N TYR A 1112 -35.03 0.96 -20.79
CA TYR A 1112 -36.01 0.16 -21.49
C TYR A 1112 -36.59 -0.89 -20.54
N ASP A 1113 -37.73 -1.48 -20.90
CA ASP A 1113 -38.31 -2.58 -20.14
C ASP A 1113 -37.39 -3.81 -20.23
N PHE A 1114 -37.04 -4.38 -19.08
CA PHE A 1114 -36.17 -5.55 -18.98
C PHE A 1114 -36.82 -6.58 -18.08
N ALA A 1115 -37.24 -7.71 -18.65
CA ALA A 1115 -37.75 -8.85 -17.88
C ALA A 1115 -36.59 -9.71 -17.36
N GLY A 1116 -36.44 -9.79 -16.03
CA GLY A 1116 -35.43 -10.63 -15.39
C GLY A 1116 -35.65 -12.10 -15.72
N GLN A 1117 -34.64 -12.76 -16.31
CA GLN A 1117 -34.75 -14.14 -16.80
C GLN A 1117 -34.35 -15.18 -15.74
N SER A 1118 -33.78 -14.73 -14.61
CA SER A 1118 -33.36 -15.56 -13.50
C SER A 1118 -33.77 -14.93 -12.15
N ALA A 1119 -33.90 -15.75 -11.11
CA ALA A 1119 -34.34 -15.30 -9.78
C ALA A 1119 -33.40 -14.31 -9.06
N ASN A 1120 -32.28 -13.95 -9.69
CA ASN A 1120 -31.31 -12.98 -9.19
C ASN A 1120 -31.23 -11.71 -10.07
N GLU A 1121 -32.02 -11.61 -11.15
CA GLU A 1121 -32.11 -10.43 -12.01
C GLU A 1121 -33.40 -9.66 -11.70
N LEU A 1122 -33.31 -8.33 -11.55
CA LEU A 1122 -34.48 -7.50 -11.30
C LEU A 1122 -35.22 -7.25 -12.61
N THR A 1123 -36.56 -7.37 -12.60
CA THR A 1123 -37.39 -6.87 -13.71
C THR A 1123 -37.53 -5.35 -13.57
N LEU A 1124 -37.27 -4.62 -14.66
CA LEU A 1124 -37.33 -3.16 -14.73
C LEU A 1124 -38.35 -2.70 -15.76
N THR A 1125 -38.99 -1.56 -15.48
CA THR A 1125 -39.83 -0.82 -16.44
C THR A 1125 -39.14 0.43 -16.96
N LYS A 1126 -39.43 0.82 -18.20
CA LYS A 1126 -38.76 1.94 -18.88
C LYS A 1126 -38.97 3.26 -18.13
N GLY A 1127 -37.87 3.85 -17.67
CA GLY A 1127 -37.87 5.13 -16.97
C GLY A 1127 -37.98 5.05 -15.45
N GLU A 1128 -38.07 3.84 -14.88
CA GLU A 1128 -38.04 3.54 -13.44
C GLU A 1128 -36.72 4.01 -12.79
N ILE A 1129 -36.77 4.48 -11.54
CA ILE A 1129 -35.63 5.06 -10.81
C ILE A 1129 -35.21 4.11 -9.69
N LEU A 1130 -33.91 3.84 -9.61
CA LEU A 1130 -33.27 2.81 -8.80
C LEU A 1130 -32.16 3.42 -7.96
N ILE A 1131 -31.94 2.90 -6.75
CA ILE A 1131 -30.85 3.33 -5.85
C ILE A 1131 -29.70 2.33 -5.94
N ILE A 1132 -28.49 2.80 -6.25
CA ILE A 1132 -27.28 1.97 -6.36
C ILE A 1132 -26.62 1.85 -4.99
N LEU A 1133 -26.84 0.72 -4.32
CA LEU A 1133 -26.24 0.43 -3.01
C LEU A 1133 -24.76 0.01 -3.09
N GLN A 1134 -24.33 -0.61 -4.20
CA GLN A 1134 -22.96 -1.06 -4.42
C GLN A 1134 -22.69 -1.28 -5.92
N LYS A 1135 -21.48 -1.00 -6.39
CA LYS A 1135 -21.01 -1.28 -7.77
C LYS A 1135 -19.81 -2.22 -7.71
N GLU A 1136 -19.87 -3.35 -8.43
CA GLU A 1136 -18.78 -4.34 -8.50
C GLU A 1136 -18.27 -4.52 -9.93
N GLY A 1137 -16.94 -4.53 -10.10
CA GLY A 1137 -16.29 -4.81 -11.38
C GLY A 1137 -16.33 -6.30 -11.72
N ASN A 1138 -16.65 -6.63 -12.98
CA ASN A 1138 -16.92 -8.00 -13.41
C ASN A 1138 -15.81 -9.03 -13.10
N GLY A 1139 -16.19 -10.19 -12.54
CA GLY A 1139 -15.71 -11.43 -13.15
C GLY A 1139 -15.17 -12.60 -12.30
N LYS A 1140 -15.67 -12.91 -11.09
CA LYS A 1140 -15.57 -14.28 -10.54
C LYS A 1140 -16.81 -14.69 -9.73
N LYS A 1141 -17.46 -15.80 -10.13
CA LYS A 1141 -18.62 -16.39 -9.42
C LYS A 1141 -18.15 -17.04 -8.11
N GLY A 1142 -18.80 -16.78 -6.97
CA GLY A 1142 -18.38 -17.45 -5.72
C GLY A 1142 -19.10 -17.18 -4.39
N VAL A 1143 -20.08 -16.27 -4.27
CA VAL A 1143 -20.78 -16.01 -2.98
C VAL A 1143 -22.30 -15.83 -3.19
N PRO A 1144 -23.17 -16.47 -2.39
CA PRO A 1144 -24.61 -16.20 -2.40
C PRO A 1144 -24.97 -15.04 -1.45
N CYS A 1145 -24.92 -13.81 -1.96
CA CYS A 1145 -25.48 -12.63 -1.29
C CYS A 1145 -26.85 -12.26 -1.87
N LEU A 1146 -27.73 -11.70 -1.04
CA LEU A 1146 -29.16 -11.53 -1.35
C LEU A 1146 -29.46 -10.17 -2.01
N HIS A 1147 -28.73 -9.86 -3.08
CA HIS A 1147 -28.87 -8.63 -3.87
C HIS A 1147 -29.12 -8.98 -5.34
N ALA A 1148 -30.07 -8.30 -5.97
CA ALA A 1148 -30.38 -8.49 -7.39
C ALA A 1148 -29.30 -7.82 -8.27
N ILE A 1149 -28.94 -8.47 -9.37
CA ILE A 1149 -27.92 -8.02 -10.31
C ILE A 1149 -28.61 -7.33 -11.50
N ILE A 1150 -28.18 -6.11 -11.78
CA ILE A 1150 -28.58 -5.31 -12.94
C ILE A 1150 -27.32 -5.08 -13.78
N ARG A 1151 -27.42 -5.12 -15.12
CA ARG A 1151 -26.26 -4.94 -16.00
C ARG A 1151 -26.08 -3.45 -16.28
N GLU A 1152 -24.85 -2.97 -16.21
CA GLU A 1152 -24.54 -1.53 -16.29
C GLU A 1152 -25.02 -0.85 -17.58
N LYS A 1153 -25.16 -1.61 -18.67
CA LYS A 1153 -25.70 -1.17 -19.98
C LYS A 1153 -27.24 -1.08 -20.07
N ASP A 1154 -27.95 -1.33 -18.96
CA ASP A 1154 -29.43 -1.32 -18.90
C ASP A 1154 -29.97 -0.05 -18.21
N ILE A 1155 -29.08 0.79 -17.64
CA ILE A 1155 -29.39 1.96 -16.81
C ILE A 1155 -28.50 3.18 -17.17
N ILE A 1156 -28.96 4.40 -16.86
CA ILE A 1156 -28.11 5.61 -16.81
C ILE A 1156 -27.98 6.08 -15.37
N VAL A 1157 -26.76 6.30 -14.89
CA VAL A 1157 -26.47 6.97 -13.60
C VAL A 1157 -26.46 8.49 -13.83
N GLY A 1158 -27.17 9.24 -12.98
CA GLY A 1158 -27.19 10.70 -13.05
C GLY A 1158 -26.18 11.35 -12.11
N GLU A 1159 -25.16 12.02 -12.65
CA GLU A 1159 -24.33 12.95 -11.87
C GLU A 1159 -25.10 14.27 -11.70
N ASN A 1160 -25.74 14.46 -10.54
CA ASN A 1160 -26.38 15.73 -10.20
C ASN A 1160 -25.32 16.81 -9.92
N LYS A 1161 -25.23 17.81 -10.80
CA LYS A 1161 -24.54 19.07 -10.52
C LYS A 1161 -25.43 19.95 -9.63
N SER A 1162 -25.04 20.10 -8.37
CA SER A 1162 -25.51 21.16 -7.44
C SER A 1162 -24.48 21.38 -6.34
#